data_AF-A0A534JPW0-F1
#
_entry.id   AF-A0A534JPW0-F1
#
_cell.length_a   1.000
_cell.length_b   1.000
_cell.length_c   1.000
_cell.angle_alpha   90.00
_cell.angle_beta   90.00
_cell.angle_gamma   90.00
#
_symmetry.space_group_name_H-M   'P 1'
#
loop_
_entity.id
_entity.type
_entity.pdbx_description
1 polymer ?
#
loop_
_entity_poly.entity_id
_entity_poly.type
_entity_poly.pdbx_seq_one_letter_code
_entity_poly.pdbx_strand_id
1 'polypeptide(L)'
;MSRRNPKTVREEYHRGLTNGNGIPRPDGLTNGHARANGTGRTNGLTNGLTNGVRGRTNGLTNGTGRTNGTGVINGLINGTIRRGLRRNRYGVITQKDLRLGISIVVLFLLLLGPFYLLMSSPPPGSPTRIAVDGNLGDWSPSWFLNDTVASPDNNINLRAYSALAEANGYLSFAIKVQGIALGDPTRLDGFYVFIDKDNSPATGYIAREIGADWMVAVRGGNNAVSSSSLYMWKTTAPRSDWSGWEPVESVRAAVSATNLEVQLVPGAVDVSTSATFLVAANDYDGNETMGSVHFDSSRRALQVEQILTSPIVTASNLPFANLRFTAFGGPVDVTRVSLAKTHGPGTLPDITAFTVTPATPVTRTAAVTYTSADVGEYIAAHVDPAGMQTNVPVTVDGPDLVAYLSNIAGAAPTDHRVEGYFGDWGSLAVDSDNLPQDGNVDIERYGANHTVVISPASSTAFVYADVAGRIFNGAGVVEHIDKPTGGGGGGSGSPPPATPRVGDDVFRAYIDVDTARTSEGTMVLGIRADYEIMITGTYGHVTAKKAYAWSGSAWVLSTRTVNVANDRTQMEASLDLAGVTTGAMAMAVQATDWRLFSDATGAYNFLDGPVSGGTRSDPILSPMHGDNGQTAIAQALTGGPATVDGNCATVSGEYDGAGSLSNVNMSGKVGTNGTYVFVCVDVTIDNTNDVADAGTVYFDQDHNAGAFPSGDDRKFHVVGSTLTSFRGNGATWVPCVAPDCDTTNNTAAGAFQTDHEVYEFKIRAKDVWGSDNPAQGKTSGFAIIAFNASEAKDYTWGSATPPSDLVPDSWGHILAPEFHDLVVPVAVVGVIYFIARRRRRDADS
;
A
#
# COMPACT_ATOMS: atom_id res chain seq x y z
N MET A 1 8.50 -50.93 -38.67
CA MET A 1 9.95 -51.25 -38.65
C MET A 1 10.67 -50.28 -37.73
N SER A 2 11.61 -50.78 -36.91
CA SER A 2 12.66 -50.07 -36.14
C SER A 2 12.42 -48.60 -35.72
N ARG A 3 12.03 -48.39 -34.45
CA ARG A 3 12.30 -47.14 -33.71
C ARG A 3 13.55 -47.37 -32.84
N ARG A 4 14.48 -46.41 -32.80
CA ARG A 4 15.61 -46.39 -31.84
C ARG A 4 15.48 -45.17 -30.91
N ASN A 5 15.67 -45.39 -29.62
CA ASN A 5 15.72 -44.34 -28.60
C ASN A 5 16.98 -43.45 -28.75
N PRO A 6 16.89 -42.15 -28.40
CA PRO A 6 17.97 -41.41 -27.76
C PRO A 6 17.99 -41.70 -26.24
N LYS A 7 19.17 -41.65 -25.63
CA LYS A 7 19.37 -41.93 -24.20
C LYS A 7 19.26 -40.67 -23.34
N THR A 8 18.87 -40.87 -22.08
CA THR A 8 19.09 -39.94 -20.98
C THR A 8 20.57 -39.59 -20.81
N VAL A 9 20.88 -38.32 -20.55
CA VAL A 9 22.19 -37.87 -20.05
C VAL A 9 22.03 -37.39 -18.61
N ARG A 10 22.71 -38.08 -17.69
CA ARG A 10 23.13 -37.52 -16.40
C ARG A 10 24.62 -37.20 -16.56
N GLU A 11 25.07 -36.06 -16.05
CA GLU A 11 26.49 -35.84 -15.77
C GLU A 11 26.68 -35.53 -14.28
N GLU A 12 27.55 -36.30 -13.65
CA GLU A 12 28.03 -36.08 -12.30
C GLU A 12 29.42 -35.44 -12.33
N TYR A 13 29.59 -34.39 -11.54
CA TYR A 13 30.65 -34.30 -10.53
C TYR A 13 32.10 -34.62 -10.94
N HIS A 14 32.94 -33.58 -11.03
CA HIS A 14 34.38 -33.72 -10.76
C HIS A 14 34.86 -32.69 -9.73
N ARG A 15 35.76 -33.17 -8.85
CA ARG A 15 36.17 -32.53 -7.60
C ARG A 15 37.45 -31.71 -7.76
N GLY A 16 37.54 -30.58 -7.08
CA GLY A 16 38.80 -30.02 -6.59
C GLY A 16 39.01 -30.40 -5.12
N LEU A 17 40.17 -30.96 -4.77
CA LEU A 17 40.58 -31.24 -3.39
C LEU A 17 41.92 -30.57 -3.11
N THR A 18 42.06 -29.94 -1.94
CA THR A 18 43.28 -30.05 -1.13
C THR A 18 42.95 -29.75 0.33
N ASN A 19 43.63 -30.45 1.23
CA ASN A 19 43.23 -30.62 2.63
C ASN A 19 44.34 -30.08 3.55
N GLY A 20 44.03 -29.71 4.79
CA GLY A 20 45.04 -29.31 5.77
C GLY A 20 44.46 -29.09 7.17
N ASN A 21 44.35 -30.16 7.97
CA ASN A 21 43.84 -30.11 9.33
C ASN A 21 44.68 -31.01 10.28
N GLY A 22 44.87 -30.59 11.53
CA GLY A 22 45.76 -31.21 12.54
C GLY A 22 45.54 -30.60 13.94
N ILE A 23 44.54 -31.02 14.75
CA ILE A 23 44.54 -32.14 15.75
C ILE A 23 45.57 -31.91 16.91
N PRO A 24 45.31 -32.14 18.23
CA PRO A 24 44.20 -31.67 19.10
C PRO A 24 44.56 -31.42 20.63
N ARG A 25 43.62 -30.82 21.42
CA ARG A 25 43.33 -31.10 22.87
C ARG A 25 44.40 -30.84 23.99
N PRO A 26 44.04 -30.86 25.31
CA PRO A 26 42.72 -30.72 25.98
C PRO A 26 42.67 -29.73 27.18
N ASP A 27 41.44 -29.53 27.66
CA ASP A 27 40.88 -28.98 28.92
C ASP A 27 41.74 -28.86 30.20
N GLY A 28 41.46 -27.84 31.03
CA GLY A 28 41.94 -27.72 32.42
C GLY A 28 41.49 -26.44 33.16
N LEU A 29 41.01 -26.57 34.40
CA LEU A 29 40.33 -25.52 35.19
C LEU A 29 41.20 -24.81 36.26
N THR A 30 40.71 -23.63 36.69
CA THR A 30 40.75 -23.03 38.06
C THR A 30 42.02 -22.42 38.71
N ASN A 31 41.83 -21.15 39.14
CA ASN A 31 42.15 -20.51 40.44
C ASN A 31 43.60 -20.36 40.97
N GLY A 32 43.92 -19.20 41.57
CA GLY A 32 45.11 -19.09 42.45
C GLY A 32 45.70 -17.72 42.80
N HIS A 33 44.89 -16.80 43.33
CA HIS A 33 45.22 -15.76 44.32
C HIS A 33 46.69 -15.38 44.71
N ALA A 34 46.94 -14.06 44.63
CA ALA A 34 47.49 -13.15 45.67
C ALA A 34 48.88 -13.39 46.32
N ARG A 35 49.69 -12.30 46.34
CA ARG A 35 50.03 -11.54 47.57
C ARG A 35 50.79 -10.23 47.27
N ALA A 36 50.73 -9.30 48.22
CA ALA A 36 51.29 -7.94 48.12
C ALA A 36 52.43 -7.68 49.13
N ASN A 37 53.02 -6.49 48.99
CA ASN A 37 53.80 -5.68 49.94
C ASN A 37 55.34 -5.74 49.96
N GLY A 38 55.92 -4.54 50.08
CA GLY A 38 57.35 -4.27 50.27
C GLY A 38 57.69 -2.77 50.22
N THR A 39 57.42 -2.03 51.29
CA THR A 39 57.78 -0.59 51.41
C THR A 39 59.25 -0.38 51.77
N GLY A 40 59.89 0.66 51.23
CA GLY A 40 61.22 1.13 51.68
C GLY A 40 61.45 2.62 51.41
N ARG A 41 61.75 3.41 52.45
CA ARG A 41 62.16 4.82 52.40
C ARG A 41 63.57 4.96 53.00
N THR A 42 64.41 5.86 52.45
CA THR A 42 65.52 6.48 53.21
C THR A 42 66.06 7.77 52.56
N ASN A 43 65.96 8.90 53.32
CA ASN A 43 66.82 10.11 53.44
C ASN A 43 67.47 10.79 52.20
N GLY A 44 67.53 12.11 52.01
CA GLY A 44 67.19 13.34 52.79
C GLY A 44 67.46 14.62 51.91
N LEU A 45 67.50 15.89 52.34
CA LEU A 45 67.22 16.59 53.62
C LEU A 45 67.03 18.14 53.39
N THR A 46 66.78 18.90 54.46
CA THR A 46 66.80 20.39 54.74
C THR A 46 67.67 21.34 53.88
N ASN A 47 67.43 22.67 53.72
CA ASN A 47 66.60 23.73 54.38
C ASN A 47 66.32 24.88 53.35
N GLY A 48 65.38 25.83 53.49
CA GLY A 48 64.32 26.11 54.48
C GLY A 48 63.73 27.54 54.32
N LEU A 49 62.56 27.82 54.97
CA LEU A 49 61.91 29.16 55.20
C LEU A 49 61.48 29.96 53.94
N THR A 50 60.31 30.64 53.85
CA THR A 50 59.62 31.49 54.86
C THR A 50 58.09 31.63 54.57
N ASN A 51 57.31 32.08 55.56
CA ASN A 51 55.84 32.28 55.57
C ASN A 51 55.27 33.44 54.73
N GLY A 52 53.95 33.41 54.48
CA GLY A 52 53.06 34.59 54.62
C GLY A 52 52.42 35.10 53.31
N VAL A 53 51.09 35.22 53.12
CA VAL A 53 49.98 35.89 53.88
C VAL A 53 49.66 37.30 53.36
N ARG A 54 48.47 37.47 52.74
CA ARG A 54 47.70 38.72 52.47
C ARG A 54 48.43 39.79 51.61
N GLY A 55 47.81 40.65 50.80
CA GLY A 55 46.41 41.06 50.67
C GLY A 55 46.31 42.59 50.81
N ARG A 56 45.69 43.29 49.83
CA ARG A 56 45.56 44.78 49.75
C ARG A 56 46.91 45.50 49.43
N THR A 57 47.02 46.75 48.93
CA THR A 57 46.06 47.88 48.77
C THR A 57 46.55 48.91 47.70
N ASN A 58 45.60 49.57 47.01
CA ASN A 58 45.52 50.95 46.46
C ASN A 58 46.74 51.86 46.10
N GLY A 59 46.56 52.66 45.04
CA GLY A 59 47.17 54.00 44.80
C GLY A 59 47.23 54.38 43.30
N LEU A 60 46.33 55.21 42.73
CA LEU A 60 46.42 56.69 42.58
C LEU A 60 47.67 57.13 41.75
N THR A 61 47.67 58.02 40.74
CA THR A 61 46.72 58.98 40.11
C THR A 61 47.35 59.43 38.75
N ASN A 62 46.77 60.15 37.77
CA ASN A 62 45.46 60.78 37.45
C ASN A 62 45.37 60.98 35.90
N GLY A 63 44.23 61.38 35.32
CA GLY A 63 44.16 61.90 33.93
C GLY A 63 42.82 61.71 33.20
N THR A 64 41.99 62.74 33.15
CA THR A 64 40.62 62.75 32.57
C THR A 64 40.56 63.08 31.07
N GLY A 65 39.61 62.52 30.32
CA GLY A 65 39.17 63.11 29.03
C GLY A 65 38.42 62.19 28.07
N ARG A 66 37.08 62.29 28.01
CA ARG A 66 36.28 61.93 26.82
C ARG A 66 36.30 63.11 25.83
N THR A 67 36.29 62.86 24.51
CA THR A 67 35.25 63.34 23.56
C THR A 67 35.53 62.95 22.10
N ASN A 68 34.45 62.89 21.30
CA ASN A 68 34.46 62.63 19.84
C ASN A 68 35.23 63.69 19.03
N GLY A 69 35.70 63.31 17.84
CA GLY A 69 36.29 64.24 16.86
C GLY A 69 36.50 63.59 15.48
N THR A 70 35.46 63.60 14.64
CA THR A 70 35.52 63.21 13.23
C THR A 70 36.15 64.32 12.36
N GLY A 71 36.94 63.94 11.36
CA GLY A 71 36.94 64.63 10.06
C GLY A 71 38.12 65.57 9.73
N VAL A 72 39.04 65.07 8.90
CA VAL A 72 39.67 65.83 7.79
C VAL A 72 39.81 64.83 6.64
N ILE A 73 38.88 64.72 5.67
CA ILE A 73 38.34 65.66 4.66
C ILE A 73 39.20 65.68 3.38
N ASN A 74 38.55 65.22 2.30
CA ASN A 74 38.70 65.50 0.86
C ASN A 74 40.07 65.92 0.29
N GLY A 75 40.59 65.09 -0.64
CA GLY A 75 41.56 65.51 -1.64
C GLY A 75 42.04 64.39 -2.57
N LEU A 76 41.86 64.58 -3.88
CA LEU A 76 42.38 63.78 -5.02
C LEU A 76 41.76 62.37 -5.18
N ILE A 77 41.10 62.00 -6.29
CA ILE A 77 41.34 62.21 -7.75
C ILE A 77 42.63 61.52 -8.21
N ASN A 78 42.49 60.57 -9.16
CA ASN A 78 43.54 59.91 -9.97
C ASN A 78 45.00 60.26 -9.65
N GLY A 79 45.71 59.40 -8.90
CA GLY A 79 47.14 59.65 -8.63
C GLY A 79 47.84 58.62 -7.75
N THR A 80 48.17 57.47 -8.32
CA THR A 80 49.38 56.65 -8.06
C THR A 80 50.20 56.97 -6.78
N ILE A 81 49.80 56.49 -5.60
CA ILE A 81 50.70 56.37 -4.44
C ILE A 81 51.21 54.94 -4.32
N ARG A 82 52.43 54.72 -4.84
CA ARG A 82 53.22 53.51 -4.61
C ARG A 82 53.58 53.41 -3.13
N ARG A 83 52.76 52.73 -2.32
CA ARG A 83 53.24 52.14 -1.06
C ARG A 83 54.19 51.01 -1.39
N GLY A 84 55.46 51.35 -1.56
CA GLY A 84 56.51 50.38 -1.82
C GLY A 84 56.56 49.35 -0.69
N LEU A 85 56.35 48.08 -1.05
CA LEU A 85 56.78 46.95 -0.24
C LEU A 85 58.24 47.22 0.18
N ARG A 86 58.54 47.12 1.48
CA ARG A 86 59.91 47.32 1.99
C ARG A 86 60.83 46.32 1.29
N ARG A 87 61.61 46.78 0.31
CA ARG A 87 62.64 45.97 -0.34
C ARG A 87 63.62 45.51 0.73
N ASN A 88 63.62 44.22 1.02
CA ASN A 88 64.66 43.61 1.83
C ASN A 88 65.99 43.71 1.05
N ARG A 89 66.92 44.55 1.51
CA ARG A 89 68.15 44.92 0.79
C ARG A 89 69.10 43.73 0.55
N TYR A 90 68.88 42.60 1.20
CA TYR A 90 69.78 41.44 1.16
C TYR A 90 69.26 40.23 0.36
N GLY A 91 68.10 40.33 -0.29
CA GLY A 91 67.62 39.26 -1.20
C GLY A 91 67.28 37.91 -0.56
N VAL A 92 67.44 37.76 0.77
CA VAL A 92 67.07 36.56 1.50
C VAL A 92 65.55 36.53 1.68
N ILE A 93 64.88 35.70 0.89
CA ILE A 93 63.51 35.28 1.16
C ILE A 93 63.57 34.43 2.43
N THR A 94 63.03 34.92 3.55
CA THR A 94 62.94 34.08 4.75
C THR A 94 61.86 33.02 4.53
N GLN A 95 61.95 31.86 5.20
CA GLN A 95 60.89 30.85 5.10
C GLN A 95 59.50 31.41 5.45
N LYS A 96 59.40 32.47 6.25
CA LYS A 96 58.13 33.12 6.61
C LYS A 96 57.54 33.87 5.41
N ASP A 97 58.37 34.56 4.62
CA ASP A 97 57.94 35.27 3.41
C ASP A 97 57.51 34.29 2.31
N LEU A 98 58.25 33.19 2.14
CA LEU A 98 57.88 32.14 1.18
C LEU A 98 56.58 31.44 1.58
N ARG A 99 56.42 31.09 2.87
CA ARG A 99 55.17 30.50 3.38
C ARG A 99 53.99 31.45 3.19
N LEU A 100 54.15 32.76 3.44
CA LEU A 100 53.10 33.75 3.20
C LEU A 100 52.72 33.83 1.72
N GLY A 101 53.70 33.87 0.82
CA GLY A 101 53.46 33.86 -0.63
C GLY A 101 52.73 32.60 -1.11
N ILE A 102 53.19 31.42 -0.66
CA ILE A 102 52.54 30.14 -0.96
C ILE A 102 51.12 30.09 -0.38
N SER A 103 50.90 30.54 0.86
CA SER A 103 49.56 30.59 1.46
C SER A 103 48.58 31.47 0.68
N ILE A 104 49.04 32.61 0.13
CA ILE A 104 48.21 33.48 -0.71
C ILE A 104 47.87 32.79 -2.04
N VAL A 105 48.84 32.13 -2.68
CA VAL A 105 48.60 31.38 -3.94
C VAL A 105 47.67 30.19 -3.71
N VAL A 106 47.85 29.42 -2.64
CA VAL A 106 46.96 28.31 -2.28
C VAL A 106 45.56 28.80 -1.93
N LEU A 107 45.43 29.93 -1.22
CA LEU A 107 44.12 30.54 -0.95
C LEU A 107 43.44 30.99 -2.25
N PHE A 108 44.17 31.61 -3.18
CA PHE A 108 43.64 32.03 -4.47
C PHE A 108 43.19 30.84 -5.33
N LEU A 109 43.96 29.75 -5.35
CA LEU A 109 43.59 28.50 -6.04
C LEU A 109 42.41 27.78 -5.38
N LEU A 110 42.29 27.82 -4.05
CA LEU A 110 41.14 27.28 -3.33
C LEU A 110 39.86 28.10 -3.53
N LEU A 111 39.98 29.42 -3.72
CA LEU A 111 38.85 30.32 -4.00
C LEU A 111 38.45 30.32 -5.49
N LEU A 112 39.36 29.95 -6.39
CA LEU A 112 39.10 29.85 -7.84
C LEU A 112 37.98 28.85 -8.18
N GLY A 113 37.88 27.72 -7.48
CA GLY A 113 36.80 26.74 -7.69
C GLY A 113 35.41 27.29 -7.32
N PRO A 114 35.19 27.76 -6.08
CA PRO A 114 33.95 28.43 -5.68
C PRO A 114 33.63 29.67 -6.52
N PHE A 115 34.63 30.47 -6.90
CA PHE A 115 34.45 31.64 -7.75
C PHE A 115 34.03 31.24 -9.19
N TYR A 116 34.62 30.17 -9.73
CA TYR A 116 34.19 29.59 -11.00
C TYR A 116 32.75 29.07 -10.92
N LEU A 117 32.35 28.39 -9.84
CA LEU A 117 30.96 27.95 -9.64
C LEU A 117 29.97 29.12 -9.48
N LEU A 118 30.39 30.21 -8.83
CA LEU A 118 29.58 31.44 -8.69
C LEU A 118 29.46 32.25 -9.99
N MET A 119 30.42 32.13 -10.92
CA MET A 119 30.37 32.79 -12.24
C MET A 119 29.91 31.87 -13.37
N SER A 120 29.90 30.56 -13.13
CA SER A 120 29.32 29.55 -14.03
C SER A 120 27.86 29.30 -13.64
N SER A 121 27.03 30.34 -13.78
CA SER A 121 25.59 30.09 -13.94
C SER A 121 25.44 29.11 -15.12
N PRO A 122 24.71 27.99 -14.98
CA PRO A 122 24.43 27.13 -16.13
C PRO A 122 23.82 27.99 -17.25
N PRO A 123 24.06 27.65 -18.53
CA PRO A 123 23.44 28.37 -19.65
C PRO A 123 21.95 28.52 -19.35
N PRO A 124 21.35 29.72 -19.48
CA PRO A 124 19.92 29.87 -19.30
C PRO A 124 19.23 28.82 -20.18
N GLY A 125 18.46 27.93 -19.55
CA GLY A 125 17.65 26.98 -20.30
C GLY A 125 16.79 27.77 -21.29
N SER A 126 16.55 27.22 -22.47
CA SER A 126 15.67 27.83 -23.48
C SER A 126 14.41 28.36 -22.78
N PRO A 127 14.03 29.63 -22.95
CA PRO A 127 12.91 30.20 -22.22
C PRO A 127 11.66 29.36 -22.47
N THR A 128 11.09 28.84 -21.39
CA THR A 128 9.81 28.16 -21.35
C THR A 128 8.70 29.21 -21.19
N ARG A 129 7.52 28.92 -21.73
CA ARG A 129 6.32 29.69 -21.48
C ARG A 129 5.85 29.56 -20.03
N ILE A 130 6.06 28.40 -19.41
CA ILE A 130 5.50 28.03 -18.11
C ILE A 130 6.54 28.22 -17.00
N ALA A 131 6.23 29.10 -16.06
CA ALA A 131 6.98 29.31 -14.84
C ALA A 131 6.34 28.50 -13.71
N VAL A 132 6.96 27.38 -13.33
CA VAL A 132 6.45 26.48 -12.29
C VAL A 132 6.52 27.16 -10.92
N ASP A 133 5.43 27.83 -10.52
CA ASP A 133 5.27 28.55 -9.25
C ASP A 133 3.91 28.29 -8.56
N GLY A 134 3.04 27.49 -9.18
CA GLY A 134 1.70 27.12 -8.73
C GLY A 134 0.60 28.08 -9.22
N ASN A 135 0.96 29.22 -9.82
CA ASN A 135 0.02 30.21 -10.31
C ASN A 135 -0.19 30.06 -11.82
N LEU A 136 -1.31 29.44 -12.19
CA LEU A 136 -1.70 29.12 -13.58
C LEU A 136 -2.04 30.34 -14.47
N GLY A 137 -1.48 31.53 -14.21
CA GLY A 137 -1.74 32.78 -14.93
C GLY A 137 -1.01 32.91 -16.27
N ASP A 138 -0.01 32.09 -16.53
CA ASP A 138 0.71 31.93 -17.81
C ASP A 138 0.11 30.83 -18.71
N TRP A 139 -0.79 30.00 -18.17
CA TRP A 139 -1.63 29.07 -18.92
C TRP A 139 -2.83 29.79 -19.54
N SER A 140 -3.14 29.54 -20.81
CA SER A 140 -4.42 29.97 -21.36
C SER A 140 -5.56 29.17 -20.72
N PRO A 141 -6.67 29.80 -20.28
CA PRO A 141 -7.86 29.10 -19.83
C PRO A 141 -8.40 28.09 -20.86
N SER A 142 -8.17 28.35 -22.16
CA SER A 142 -8.57 27.48 -23.27
C SER A 142 -7.69 26.24 -23.48
N TRP A 143 -6.72 25.96 -22.60
CA TRP A 143 -5.86 24.78 -22.66
C TRP A 143 -6.28 23.68 -21.70
N PHE A 144 -7.23 23.96 -20.81
CA PHE A 144 -7.69 23.00 -19.82
C PHE A 144 -8.79 22.10 -20.39
N LEU A 145 -8.64 20.79 -20.21
CA LEU A 145 -9.77 19.86 -20.24
C LEU A 145 -10.50 20.07 -18.91
N ASN A 146 -11.70 20.65 -18.96
CA ASN A 146 -12.57 20.73 -17.80
C ASN A 146 -13.22 19.36 -17.60
N ASP A 147 -12.76 18.66 -16.58
CA ASP A 147 -13.24 17.34 -16.19
C ASP A 147 -13.44 17.35 -14.67
N THR A 148 -14.67 17.06 -14.25
CA THR A 148 -15.04 17.09 -12.82
C THR A 148 -15.24 15.66 -12.36
N VAL A 149 -14.27 15.16 -11.60
CA VAL A 149 -14.30 13.84 -10.97
C VAL A 149 -14.33 14.06 -9.46
N ALA A 150 -15.19 13.32 -8.77
CA ALA A 150 -15.43 13.46 -7.34
C ALA A 150 -14.93 12.23 -6.57
N SER A 151 -14.51 12.51 -5.34
CA SER A 151 -14.05 11.64 -4.27
C SER A 151 -14.60 12.18 -2.94
N PRO A 152 -14.61 11.38 -1.86
CA PRO A 152 -14.88 11.86 -0.51
C PRO A 152 -14.03 13.07 -0.07
N ASP A 153 -12.74 13.13 -0.44
CA ASP A 153 -11.91 14.32 -0.19
C ASP A 153 -11.89 15.29 -1.38
N ASN A 154 -12.36 16.51 -1.10
CA ASN A 154 -12.32 17.63 -2.02
C ASN A 154 -10.91 18.02 -2.48
N ASN A 155 -9.86 17.72 -1.70
CA ASN A 155 -8.47 18.03 -2.07
C ASN A 155 -7.98 17.26 -3.29
N ILE A 156 -8.56 16.09 -3.59
CA ILE A 156 -8.24 15.28 -4.77
C ILE A 156 -9.31 15.30 -5.86
N ASN A 157 -10.50 15.85 -5.59
CA ASN A 157 -11.57 16.09 -6.58
C ASN A 157 -11.05 16.90 -7.79
N LEU A 158 -10.72 16.21 -8.89
CA LEU A 158 -10.26 16.82 -10.13
C LEU A 158 -11.33 17.76 -10.71
N ARG A 159 -10.89 18.91 -11.22
CA ARG A 159 -11.75 19.93 -11.84
C ARG A 159 -11.32 20.31 -13.25
N ALA A 160 -10.02 20.30 -13.51
CA ALA A 160 -9.48 20.40 -14.85
C ALA A 160 -8.00 20.00 -14.87
N TYR A 161 -7.51 19.60 -16.04
CA TYR A 161 -6.09 19.33 -16.26
C TYR A 161 -5.64 19.72 -17.67
N SER A 162 -4.33 19.85 -17.87
CA SER A 162 -3.71 20.22 -19.14
C SER A 162 -2.30 19.66 -19.25
N ALA A 163 -1.88 19.36 -20.49
CA ALA A 163 -0.49 19.07 -20.86
C ALA A 163 -0.05 20.06 -21.97
N LEU A 164 1.16 20.59 -21.88
CA LEU A 164 1.74 21.49 -22.88
C LEU A 164 3.14 21.02 -23.25
N ALA A 165 3.27 20.44 -24.44
CA ALA A 165 4.55 20.26 -25.11
C ALA A 165 4.94 21.57 -25.82
N GLU A 166 6.11 22.11 -25.49
CA GLU A 166 6.68 23.30 -26.11
C GLU A 166 7.71 22.93 -27.21
N ALA A 167 7.85 23.79 -28.23
CA ALA A 167 8.77 23.56 -29.35
C ALA A 167 10.27 23.56 -28.96
N ASN A 168 10.60 23.97 -27.74
CA ASN A 168 11.93 23.91 -27.13
C ASN A 168 12.18 22.58 -26.37
N GLY A 169 11.20 21.67 -26.34
CA GLY A 169 11.26 20.34 -25.75
C GLY A 169 10.71 20.21 -24.31
N TYR A 170 10.31 21.31 -23.66
CA TYR A 170 9.68 21.20 -22.33
C TYR A 170 8.29 20.57 -22.43
N LEU A 171 7.95 19.70 -21.48
CA LEU A 171 6.59 19.17 -21.28
C LEU A 171 6.10 19.57 -19.90
N SER A 172 5.08 20.42 -19.86
CA SER A 172 4.50 20.92 -18.60
C SER A 172 3.09 20.36 -18.41
N PHE A 173 2.71 20.12 -17.16
CA PHE A 173 1.37 19.68 -16.75
C PHE A 173 0.79 20.67 -15.73
N ALA A 174 -0.52 20.84 -15.76
CA ALA A 174 -1.27 21.58 -14.75
C ALA A 174 -2.51 20.79 -14.33
N ILE A 175 -2.79 20.76 -13.03
CA ILE A 175 -3.93 20.07 -12.43
C ILE A 175 -4.66 21.07 -11.51
N LYS A 176 -5.98 21.07 -11.57
CA LYS A 176 -6.87 21.86 -10.70
C LYS A 176 -7.79 20.93 -9.95
N VAL A 177 -7.94 21.18 -8.64
CA VAL A 177 -8.87 20.45 -7.76
C VAL A 177 -9.97 21.36 -7.20
N GLN A 178 -10.97 20.78 -6.54
CA GLN A 178 -12.04 21.51 -5.87
C GLN A 178 -11.59 22.14 -4.55
N GLY A 179 -10.84 21.39 -3.75
CA GLY A 179 -10.31 21.78 -2.44
C GLY A 179 -8.94 22.42 -2.55
N ILE A 180 -8.04 22.06 -1.65
CA ILE A 180 -6.65 22.55 -1.65
C ILE A 180 -5.77 21.42 -2.18
N ALA A 181 -5.04 21.67 -3.28
CA ALA A 181 -4.10 20.68 -3.80
C ALA A 181 -2.98 20.44 -2.77
N LEU A 182 -2.67 19.17 -2.50
CA LEU A 182 -1.74 18.76 -1.44
C LEU A 182 -2.19 19.34 -0.08
N GLY A 183 -3.47 19.17 0.24
CA GLY A 183 -4.19 19.86 1.30
C GLY A 183 -3.94 19.31 2.71
N ASP A 184 -3.62 18.03 2.87
CA ASP A 184 -3.62 17.38 4.19
C ASP A 184 -2.64 18.05 5.18
N PRO A 185 -3.11 18.50 6.36
CA PRO A 185 -2.28 19.19 7.34
C PRO A 185 -1.28 18.29 8.08
N THR A 186 -1.53 16.99 8.15
CA THR A 186 -0.84 15.98 8.97
C THR A 186 -0.12 14.91 8.18
N ARG A 187 -0.66 14.49 7.04
CA ARG A 187 -0.19 13.42 6.14
C ARG A 187 0.16 13.98 4.75
N LEU A 188 0.40 13.14 3.75
CA LEU A 188 0.70 13.57 2.38
C LEU A 188 -0.30 13.00 1.36
N ASP A 189 -0.77 13.87 0.48
CA ASP A 189 -1.53 13.51 -0.72
C ASP A 189 -0.56 13.30 -1.89
N GLY A 190 -0.99 12.53 -2.88
CA GLY A 190 -0.26 12.27 -4.13
C GLY A 190 -1.00 12.77 -5.37
N PHE A 191 -0.26 13.28 -6.34
CA PHE A 191 -0.73 13.62 -7.69
C PHE A 191 0.18 12.98 -8.73
N TYR A 192 -0.42 12.32 -9.72
CA TYR A 192 0.27 11.49 -10.68
C TYR A 192 -0.12 11.88 -12.10
N VAL A 193 0.85 11.87 -13.01
CA VAL A 193 0.61 11.93 -14.44
C VAL A 193 1.25 10.72 -15.08
N PHE A 194 0.40 9.75 -15.44
CA PHE A 194 0.77 8.61 -16.24
C PHE A 194 0.97 9.06 -17.70
N ILE A 195 2.05 8.59 -18.31
CA ILE A 195 2.44 8.94 -19.68
C ILE A 195 2.65 7.64 -20.44
N ASP A 196 1.71 7.32 -21.32
CA ASP A 196 1.85 6.32 -22.37
C ASP A 196 2.48 7.03 -23.57
N LYS A 197 3.79 6.80 -23.78
CA LYS A 197 4.56 7.56 -24.77
C LYS A 197 4.38 7.06 -26.21
N ASP A 198 3.88 5.83 -26.41
CA ASP A 198 3.70 5.20 -27.73
C ASP A 198 2.24 4.90 -28.09
N ASN A 199 1.30 5.20 -27.19
CA ASN A 199 -0.14 4.97 -27.29
C ASN A 199 -0.47 3.48 -27.50
N SER A 200 0.17 2.63 -26.71
CA SER A 200 -0.02 1.19 -26.72
C SER A 200 -0.46 0.68 -25.35
N PRO A 201 -1.73 0.26 -25.19
CA PRO A 201 -2.21 -0.36 -23.94
C PRO A 201 -1.60 -1.75 -23.66
N ALA A 202 -0.67 -2.21 -24.49
CA ALA A 202 0.11 -3.44 -24.29
C ALA A 202 1.48 -3.21 -23.60
N THR A 203 1.95 -1.96 -23.51
CA THR A 203 3.22 -1.54 -22.90
C THR A 203 3.00 -0.86 -21.53
N GLY A 204 4.05 -0.52 -20.78
CA GLY A 204 3.90 0.15 -19.49
C GLY A 204 3.11 -0.57 -18.39
N TYR A 205 2.82 0.20 -17.33
CA TYR A 205 1.86 -0.09 -16.26
C TYR A 205 0.41 0.08 -16.76
N ILE A 206 -0.54 -0.70 -16.25
CA ILE A 206 -1.96 -0.59 -16.60
C ILE A 206 -2.61 0.51 -15.74
N ALA A 207 -2.70 1.73 -16.29
CA ALA A 207 -3.44 2.84 -15.69
C ALA A 207 -4.73 3.04 -16.48
N ARG A 208 -5.86 2.51 -15.97
CA ARG A 208 -7.11 2.36 -16.72
C ARG A 208 -6.87 1.72 -18.10
N GLU A 209 -7.18 2.45 -19.19
CA GLU A 209 -7.09 1.95 -20.56
C GLU A 209 -5.76 2.28 -21.25
N ILE A 210 -4.77 2.89 -20.58
CA ILE A 210 -3.47 3.25 -21.17
C ILE A 210 -2.30 2.40 -20.64
N GLY A 211 -1.25 2.28 -21.46
CA GLY A 211 -0.01 1.57 -21.13
C GLY A 211 1.07 2.52 -20.64
N ALA A 212 1.00 2.95 -19.38
CA ALA A 212 1.86 4.00 -18.85
C ALA A 212 3.33 3.55 -18.72
N ASP A 213 4.18 3.97 -19.66
CA ASP A 213 5.63 3.72 -19.63
C ASP A 213 6.37 4.62 -18.62
N TRP A 214 5.80 5.79 -18.32
CA TRP A 214 6.36 6.77 -17.38
C TRP A 214 5.28 7.30 -16.44
N MET A 215 5.70 7.73 -15.26
CA MET A 215 4.84 8.39 -14.29
C MET A 215 5.57 9.58 -13.69
N VAL A 216 4.94 10.74 -13.73
CA VAL A 216 5.26 11.85 -12.84
C VAL A 216 4.53 11.61 -11.53
N ALA A 217 5.21 11.69 -10.38
CA ALA A 217 4.56 11.70 -9.07
C ALA A 217 4.99 12.94 -8.28
N VAL A 218 4.01 13.67 -7.72
CA VAL A 218 4.21 14.81 -6.82
C VAL A 218 3.44 14.55 -5.54
N ARG A 219 4.11 14.67 -4.40
CA ARG A 219 3.57 14.33 -3.08
C ARG A 219 3.77 15.50 -2.12
N GLY A 220 2.83 15.73 -1.22
CA GLY A 220 2.84 16.95 -0.41
C GLY A 220 1.66 17.08 0.55
N GLY A 221 1.69 18.12 1.37
CA GLY A 221 0.64 18.43 2.37
C GLY A 221 0.78 19.88 2.84
N ASN A 222 -0.21 20.43 3.52
CA ASN A 222 -0.28 21.86 3.89
C ASN A 222 -0.10 22.83 2.69
N ASN A 223 -0.61 22.47 1.51
CA ASN A 223 -0.42 23.18 0.25
C ASN A 223 1.07 23.41 -0.09
N ALA A 224 1.91 22.39 0.14
CA ALA A 224 3.33 22.42 -0.16
C ALA A 224 3.81 21.09 -0.76
N VAL A 225 4.62 21.16 -1.81
CA VAL A 225 5.29 19.99 -2.39
C VAL A 225 6.38 19.50 -1.43
N SER A 226 6.29 18.22 -1.03
CA SER A 226 7.29 17.51 -0.24
C SER A 226 8.29 16.77 -1.12
N SER A 227 7.82 16.13 -2.20
CA SER A 227 8.68 15.51 -3.21
C SER A 227 8.03 15.53 -4.59
N SER A 228 8.85 15.52 -5.64
CA SER A 228 8.42 15.49 -7.03
C SER A 228 9.44 14.75 -7.89
N SER A 229 9.04 13.65 -8.53
CA SER A 229 9.94 12.77 -9.28
C SER A 229 9.29 12.20 -10.53
N LEU A 230 10.13 11.92 -11.53
CA LEU A 230 9.81 11.14 -12.73
C LEU A 230 10.21 9.68 -12.47
N TYR A 231 9.32 8.77 -12.83
CA TYR A 231 9.49 7.32 -12.77
C TYR A 231 9.36 6.74 -14.17
N MET A 232 10.10 5.66 -14.42
CA MET A 232 10.02 4.83 -15.61
C MET A 232 9.52 3.44 -15.22
N TRP A 233 8.68 2.84 -16.05
CA TRP A 233 8.14 1.51 -15.81
C TRP A 233 9.16 0.40 -16.07
N LYS A 234 9.31 -0.51 -15.11
CA LYS A 234 10.15 -1.71 -15.23
C LYS A 234 9.40 -2.81 -15.98
N THR A 235 9.71 -3.00 -17.26
CA THR A 235 9.06 -3.99 -18.16
C THR A 235 9.15 -5.46 -17.73
N THR A 236 9.91 -5.80 -16.67
CA THR A 236 9.95 -7.15 -16.09
C THR A 236 8.97 -7.35 -14.92
N ALA A 237 8.34 -6.30 -14.40
CA ALA A 237 7.32 -6.39 -13.36
C ALA A 237 5.96 -6.79 -13.97
N PRO A 238 5.06 -7.43 -13.21
CA PRO A 238 3.66 -7.57 -13.61
C PRO A 238 3.04 -6.20 -13.88
N ARG A 239 2.29 -6.03 -14.97
CA ARG A 239 1.82 -4.71 -15.43
C ARG A 239 0.85 -3.99 -14.46
N SER A 240 0.35 -4.67 -13.44
CA SER A 240 -0.49 -4.11 -12.36
C SER A 240 0.27 -3.88 -11.04
N ASP A 241 1.56 -4.23 -10.96
CA ASP A 241 2.38 -4.09 -9.74
C ASP A 241 2.95 -2.68 -9.61
N TRP A 242 2.39 -1.86 -8.73
CA TRP A 242 2.87 -0.51 -8.43
C TRP A 242 4.37 -0.45 -8.05
N SER A 243 4.94 -1.54 -7.51
CA SER A 243 6.36 -1.63 -7.18
C SER A 243 7.28 -1.69 -8.42
N GLY A 244 6.72 -1.78 -9.63
CA GLY A 244 7.47 -1.74 -10.90
C GLY A 244 7.91 -0.33 -11.33
N TRP A 245 7.52 0.73 -10.62
CA TRP A 245 7.98 2.11 -10.91
C TRP A 245 9.41 2.35 -10.40
N GLU A 246 10.36 2.58 -11.33
CA GLU A 246 11.75 2.92 -10.98
C GLU A 246 11.99 4.45 -11.07
N PRO A 247 12.46 5.12 -10.00
CA PRO A 247 12.70 6.56 -10.01
C PRO A 247 13.89 6.93 -10.89
N VAL A 248 13.73 7.97 -11.72
CA VAL A 248 14.73 8.43 -12.68
C VAL A 248 15.38 9.74 -12.25
N GLU A 249 14.58 10.80 -12.08
CA GLU A 249 15.06 12.13 -11.67
C GLU A 249 13.99 12.93 -10.92
N SER A 250 14.41 13.99 -10.22
CA SER A 250 13.48 14.93 -9.60
C SER A 250 12.96 15.94 -10.62
N VAL A 251 11.65 16.19 -10.62
CA VAL A 251 10.99 17.13 -11.55
C VAL A 251 10.65 18.43 -10.85
N ARG A 252 10.52 19.53 -11.61
CA ARG A 252 10.03 20.80 -11.04
C ARG A 252 8.53 20.69 -10.82
N ALA A 253 8.08 20.86 -9.59
CA ALA A 253 6.66 21.00 -9.27
C ALA A 253 6.45 22.16 -8.28
N ALA A 254 5.29 22.81 -8.37
CA ALA A 254 4.87 23.86 -7.46
C ALA A 254 3.34 23.83 -7.30
N VAL A 255 2.86 24.21 -6.13
CA VAL A 255 1.44 24.13 -5.75
C VAL A 255 1.00 25.45 -5.12
N SER A 256 -0.25 25.86 -5.38
CA SER A 256 -0.84 27.08 -4.81
C SER A 256 -2.36 26.97 -4.80
N ALA A 257 -2.94 26.99 -3.59
CA ALA A 257 -4.36 26.77 -3.33
C ALA A 257 -4.91 25.54 -4.08
N THR A 258 -5.78 25.74 -5.07
CA THR A 258 -6.45 24.69 -5.86
C THR A 258 -5.60 24.08 -6.97
N ASN A 259 -4.36 24.57 -7.18
CA ASN A 259 -3.61 24.34 -8.41
C ASN A 259 -2.27 23.65 -8.14
N LEU A 260 -1.91 22.70 -9.00
CA LEU A 260 -0.60 22.07 -9.06
C LEU A 260 -0.02 22.23 -10.47
N GLU A 261 1.28 22.52 -10.55
CA GLU A 261 2.06 22.57 -11.78
C GLU A 261 3.24 21.61 -11.73
N VAL A 262 3.59 21.02 -12.87
CA VAL A 262 4.80 20.21 -13.05
C VAL A 262 5.46 20.52 -14.39
N GLN A 263 6.79 20.48 -14.45
CA GLN A 263 7.55 20.62 -15.69
C GLN A 263 8.68 19.61 -15.80
N LEU A 264 8.68 18.89 -16.93
CA LEU A 264 9.76 18.03 -17.40
C LEU A 264 10.68 18.83 -18.31
N VAL A 265 12.00 18.63 -18.14
CA VAL A 265 13.02 19.27 -18.97
C VAL A 265 13.12 18.61 -20.36
N PRO A 266 13.64 19.32 -21.39
CA PRO A 266 13.82 18.76 -22.73
C PRO A 266 14.62 17.45 -22.71
N GLY A 267 14.01 16.38 -23.22
CA GLY A 267 14.60 15.05 -23.29
C GLY A 267 14.47 14.17 -22.05
N ALA A 268 13.74 14.61 -21.00
CA ALA A 268 13.45 13.78 -19.84
C ALA A 268 12.55 12.57 -20.19
N VAL A 269 11.60 12.76 -21.11
CA VAL A 269 10.78 11.69 -21.71
C VAL A 269 10.72 11.91 -23.22
N ASP A 270 10.98 10.86 -23.99
CA ASP A 270 10.81 10.83 -25.44
C ASP A 270 9.35 10.49 -25.78
N VAL A 271 8.49 11.51 -25.78
CA VAL A 271 7.05 11.38 -26.11
C VAL A 271 6.83 11.40 -27.62
N SER A 272 6.11 10.42 -28.15
CA SER A 272 5.67 10.45 -29.55
C SER A 272 4.59 11.50 -29.79
N THR A 273 4.29 11.81 -31.06
CA THR A 273 3.16 12.69 -31.42
C THR A 273 1.79 12.10 -31.06
N SER A 274 1.72 10.80 -30.77
CA SER A 274 0.51 10.10 -30.33
C SER A 274 0.45 9.89 -28.81
N ALA A 275 1.46 10.32 -28.04
CA ALA A 275 1.53 10.08 -26.60
C ALA A 275 0.27 10.54 -25.87
N THR A 276 -0.22 9.69 -24.98
CA THR A 276 -1.41 9.92 -24.16
C THR A 276 -1.06 10.03 -22.68
N PHE A 277 -1.88 10.80 -21.99
CA PHE A 277 -1.69 11.18 -20.59
C PHE A 277 -2.95 10.85 -19.81
N LEU A 278 -2.79 10.33 -18.60
CA LEU A 278 -3.86 10.19 -17.61
C LEU A 278 -3.41 10.85 -16.30
N VAL A 279 -4.29 11.68 -15.74
CA VAL A 279 -4.06 12.32 -14.44
C VAL A 279 -4.77 11.52 -13.36
N ALA A 280 -4.08 11.29 -12.25
CA ALA A 280 -4.64 10.73 -11.04
C ALA A 280 -4.21 11.54 -9.81
N ALA A 281 -4.96 11.40 -8.73
CA ALA A 281 -4.62 11.89 -7.40
C ALA A 281 -5.09 10.88 -6.36
N ASN A 282 -4.40 10.80 -5.23
CA ASN A 282 -4.85 10.03 -4.07
C ASN A 282 -4.60 10.82 -2.78
N ASP A 283 -5.44 10.58 -1.77
CA ASP A 283 -5.23 11.07 -0.41
C ASP A 283 -4.54 10.00 0.44
N TYR A 284 -4.24 10.36 1.69
CA TYR A 284 -3.66 9.41 2.64
C TYR A 284 -4.65 8.29 3.00
N ASP A 285 -5.95 8.55 3.14
CA ASP A 285 -6.91 7.51 3.54
C ASP A 285 -7.27 6.53 2.38
N GLY A 286 -6.51 6.58 1.29
CA GLY A 286 -6.58 5.63 0.17
C GLY A 286 -7.72 5.91 -0.82
N ASN A 287 -8.34 7.09 -0.78
CA ASN A 287 -9.28 7.48 -1.82
C ASN A 287 -8.50 7.89 -3.08
N GLU A 288 -8.90 7.37 -4.24
CA GLU A 288 -8.32 7.72 -5.54
C GLU A 288 -9.27 8.62 -6.34
N THR A 289 -8.71 9.47 -7.19
CA THR A 289 -9.45 10.16 -8.25
C THR A 289 -8.63 10.14 -9.53
N MET A 290 -9.11 9.43 -10.56
CA MET A 290 -8.53 9.45 -11.91
C MET A 290 -9.39 10.31 -12.84
N GLY A 291 -8.76 11.01 -13.78
CA GLY A 291 -9.47 11.76 -14.83
C GLY A 291 -10.42 10.85 -15.63
N SER A 292 -11.60 11.35 -15.96
CA SER A 292 -12.63 10.62 -16.73
C SER A 292 -12.11 10.14 -18.08
N VAL A 293 -11.15 10.89 -18.65
CA VAL A 293 -10.56 10.64 -19.97
C VAL A 293 -9.04 10.75 -19.95
N HIS A 294 -8.38 9.85 -20.67
CA HIS A 294 -7.00 10.04 -21.11
C HIS A 294 -6.97 11.00 -22.31
N PHE A 295 -5.89 11.76 -22.49
CA PHE A 295 -5.81 12.88 -23.44
C PHE A 295 -4.39 13.08 -23.99
N ASP A 296 -4.24 13.89 -25.04
CA ASP A 296 -2.96 14.12 -25.73
C ASP A 296 -2.49 15.59 -25.63
N SER A 297 -1.39 15.91 -26.32
CA SER A 297 -0.87 17.29 -26.43
C SER A 297 -1.81 18.26 -27.18
N SER A 298 -2.82 17.77 -27.91
CA SER A 298 -3.88 18.62 -28.47
C SER A 298 -4.81 19.18 -27.40
N ARG A 299 -4.81 18.56 -26.20
CA ARG A 299 -5.66 18.86 -25.04
C ARG A 299 -7.15 18.70 -25.34
N ARG A 300 -7.49 17.67 -26.12
CA ARG A 300 -8.85 17.25 -26.43
C ARG A 300 -8.98 15.75 -26.18
N ALA A 301 -10.18 15.31 -25.85
CA ALA A 301 -10.49 13.90 -25.63
C ALA A 301 -11.99 13.66 -25.86
N LEU A 302 -12.36 12.39 -26.03
CA LEU A 302 -13.74 11.94 -26.19
C LEU A 302 -14.02 10.77 -25.23
N GLN A 303 -14.96 10.96 -24.32
CA GLN A 303 -15.50 9.86 -23.53
C GLN A 303 -16.69 9.23 -24.28
N VAL A 304 -16.80 7.90 -24.24
CA VAL A 304 -17.94 7.14 -24.73
C VAL A 304 -18.42 6.22 -23.61
N GLU A 305 -19.54 6.58 -22.99
CA GLU A 305 -20.19 5.70 -22.01
C GLU A 305 -21.18 4.78 -22.72
N GLN A 306 -21.09 3.48 -22.40
CA GLN A 306 -21.91 2.43 -22.96
C GLN A 306 -23.08 2.10 -22.03
N ILE A 307 -24.32 2.32 -22.48
CA ILE A 307 -25.53 2.08 -21.67
C ILE A 307 -26.42 1.08 -22.41
N LEU A 308 -26.64 -0.10 -21.84
CA LEU A 308 -27.62 -1.06 -22.35
C LEU A 308 -29.03 -0.46 -22.21
N THR A 309 -29.82 -0.47 -23.28
CA THR A 309 -31.19 0.11 -23.29
C THR A 309 -32.28 -0.94 -23.36
N SER A 310 -31.99 -2.09 -23.96
CA SER A 310 -32.87 -3.26 -23.91
C SER A 310 -32.02 -4.53 -23.93
N PRO A 311 -32.13 -5.39 -22.91
CA PRO A 311 -31.46 -6.70 -22.92
C PRO A 311 -32.14 -7.69 -23.88
N ILE A 312 -33.27 -7.32 -24.50
CA ILE A 312 -33.95 -8.14 -25.51
C ILE A 312 -34.26 -7.26 -26.74
N VAL A 313 -33.82 -7.71 -27.91
CA VAL A 313 -34.09 -7.09 -29.20
C VAL A 313 -35.18 -7.91 -29.89
N THR A 314 -36.35 -7.31 -30.12
CA THR A 314 -37.55 -8.02 -30.59
C THR A 314 -37.77 -7.98 -32.11
N ALA A 315 -37.01 -7.16 -32.83
CA ALA A 315 -36.97 -7.14 -34.29
C ALA A 315 -35.61 -6.64 -34.81
N SER A 316 -35.27 -7.08 -36.02
CA SER A 316 -34.03 -6.70 -36.71
C SER A 316 -33.95 -5.19 -36.98
N ASN A 317 -32.76 -4.60 -36.78
CA ASN A 317 -32.46 -3.17 -36.85
C ASN A 317 -33.05 -2.31 -35.72
N LEU A 318 -33.51 -2.91 -34.63
CA LEU A 318 -33.86 -2.16 -33.41
C LEU A 318 -32.60 -1.83 -32.58
N PRO A 319 -32.63 -0.72 -31.82
CA PRO A 319 -31.57 -0.36 -30.91
C PRO A 319 -31.55 -1.30 -29.69
N PHE A 320 -30.35 -1.60 -29.19
CA PHE A 320 -30.14 -2.38 -27.95
C PHE A 320 -29.31 -1.61 -26.91
N ALA A 321 -28.55 -0.60 -27.33
CA ALA A 321 -27.77 0.26 -26.45
C ALA A 321 -27.80 1.74 -26.88
N ASN A 322 -27.57 2.62 -25.91
CA ASN A 322 -27.27 4.03 -26.07
C ASN A 322 -25.78 4.25 -25.77
N LEU A 323 -25.10 4.90 -26.68
CA LEU A 323 -23.73 5.37 -26.51
C LEU A 323 -23.76 6.88 -26.25
N ARG A 324 -23.33 7.31 -25.06
CA ARG A 324 -23.27 8.74 -24.67
C ARG A 324 -21.84 9.26 -24.88
N PHE A 325 -21.69 10.19 -25.81
CA PHE A 325 -20.43 10.81 -26.20
C PHE A 325 -20.26 12.17 -25.53
N THR A 326 -19.14 12.39 -24.83
CA THR A 326 -18.80 13.67 -24.17
C THR A 326 -17.44 14.15 -24.65
N ALA A 327 -17.39 15.36 -25.23
CA ALA A 327 -16.16 15.97 -25.74
C ALA A 327 -15.51 16.91 -24.71
N PHE A 328 -14.19 16.81 -24.59
CA PHE A 328 -13.37 17.61 -23.68
C PHE A 328 -12.39 18.50 -24.45
N GLY A 329 -12.11 19.70 -23.92
CA GLY A 329 -11.15 20.67 -24.50
C GLY A 329 -11.59 21.39 -25.78
N GLY A 330 -12.49 20.81 -26.58
CA GLY A 330 -13.05 21.43 -27.78
C GLY A 330 -14.03 20.51 -28.51
N PRO A 331 -14.73 20.98 -29.56
CA PRO A 331 -15.58 20.13 -30.39
C PRO A 331 -14.79 18.96 -30.99
N VAL A 332 -15.44 17.80 -31.11
CA VAL A 332 -14.87 16.58 -31.67
C VAL A 332 -15.78 16.08 -32.80
N ASP A 333 -15.21 15.96 -34.00
CA ASP A 333 -15.87 15.32 -35.12
C ASP A 333 -15.58 13.81 -35.08
N VAL A 334 -16.65 13.02 -35.07
CA VAL A 334 -16.63 11.56 -35.11
C VAL A 334 -17.18 11.16 -36.48
N THR A 335 -16.37 10.55 -37.35
CA THR A 335 -16.83 10.21 -38.71
C THR A 335 -17.47 8.84 -38.79
N ARG A 336 -17.07 7.92 -37.91
CA ARG A 336 -17.55 6.54 -37.82
C ARG A 336 -17.33 5.99 -36.42
N VAL A 337 -18.32 5.29 -35.87
CA VAL A 337 -18.17 4.42 -34.69
C VAL A 337 -18.58 3.02 -35.08
N SER A 338 -17.70 2.04 -34.86
CA SER A 338 -17.99 0.62 -35.00
C SER A 338 -17.87 -0.07 -33.65
N LEU A 339 -18.80 -0.97 -33.35
CA LEU A 339 -18.71 -1.84 -32.18
C LEU A 339 -17.99 -3.13 -32.57
N ALA A 340 -17.02 -3.55 -31.77
CA ALA A 340 -16.43 -4.88 -31.85
C ALA A 340 -17.40 -5.90 -31.26
N LYS A 341 -17.71 -6.95 -32.02
CA LYS A 341 -18.59 -8.04 -31.58
C LYS A 341 -17.75 -9.14 -30.94
N THR A 342 -17.94 -9.36 -29.64
CA THR A 342 -17.26 -10.40 -28.85
C THR A 342 -17.98 -11.74 -28.93
N HIS A 343 -19.32 -11.74 -29.00
CA HIS A 343 -20.13 -12.95 -29.22
C HIS A 343 -21.35 -12.71 -30.13
N GLY A 344 -21.88 -13.80 -30.70
CA GLY A 344 -23.24 -13.85 -31.24
C GLY A 344 -23.38 -13.76 -32.75
N PRO A 345 -24.57 -14.11 -33.29
CA PRO A 345 -24.91 -13.91 -34.69
C PRO A 345 -25.23 -12.44 -35.01
N GLY A 346 -25.79 -12.17 -36.20
CA GLY A 346 -26.14 -10.82 -36.64
C GLY A 346 -24.95 -9.89 -36.97
N THR A 347 -25.27 -8.67 -37.41
CA THR A 347 -24.32 -7.62 -37.77
C THR A 347 -24.65 -6.32 -37.05
N LEU A 348 -23.61 -5.59 -36.64
CA LEU A 348 -23.70 -4.28 -36.00
C LEU A 348 -23.47 -3.19 -37.06
N PRO A 349 -24.46 -2.36 -37.43
CA PRO A 349 -24.26 -1.24 -38.34
C PRO A 349 -23.41 -0.16 -37.69
N ASP A 350 -22.52 0.46 -38.48
CA ASP A 350 -21.75 1.61 -38.03
C ASP A 350 -22.65 2.82 -37.74
N ILE A 351 -22.31 3.57 -36.69
CA ILE A 351 -22.90 4.89 -36.46
C ILE A 351 -22.17 5.90 -37.36
N THR A 352 -22.95 6.60 -38.18
CA THR A 352 -22.46 7.59 -39.16
C THR A 352 -22.13 8.94 -38.52
N ALA A 353 -21.46 9.81 -39.29
CA ALA A 353 -20.78 10.99 -38.77
C ALA A 353 -21.63 11.98 -37.94
N PHE A 354 -21.04 12.52 -36.87
CA PHE A 354 -21.60 13.58 -36.03
C PHE A 354 -20.49 14.38 -35.31
N THR A 355 -20.85 15.57 -34.85
CA THR A 355 -19.99 16.42 -34.01
C THR A 355 -20.49 16.41 -32.57
N VAL A 356 -19.58 16.34 -31.61
CA VAL A 356 -19.82 16.45 -30.16
C VAL A 356 -19.21 17.77 -29.69
N THR A 357 -19.98 18.59 -28.97
CA THR A 357 -19.52 19.89 -28.44
C THR A 357 -19.36 19.79 -26.92
N PRO A 358 -18.31 20.37 -26.30
CA PRO A 358 -18.14 20.36 -24.85
C PRO A 358 -19.39 20.87 -24.11
N ALA A 359 -19.63 20.28 -22.94
CA ALA A 359 -20.84 20.47 -22.11
C ALA A 359 -22.18 20.14 -22.81
N THR A 360 -22.18 19.61 -24.03
CA THR A 360 -23.39 19.12 -24.72
C THR A 360 -23.18 17.66 -25.16
N PRO A 361 -23.35 16.68 -24.24
CA PRO A 361 -23.21 15.27 -24.59
C PRO A 361 -24.17 14.86 -25.70
N VAL A 362 -23.70 13.98 -26.59
CA VAL A 362 -24.47 13.49 -27.73
C VAL A 362 -24.75 12.01 -27.53
N THR A 363 -26.01 11.58 -27.59
CA THR A 363 -26.36 10.16 -27.56
C THR A 363 -26.57 9.62 -28.97
N ARG A 364 -26.09 8.40 -29.23
CA ARG A 364 -26.38 7.62 -30.44
C ARG A 364 -26.81 6.22 -30.05
N THR A 365 -27.79 5.68 -30.76
CA THR A 365 -28.25 4.31 -30.55
C THR A 365 -27.37 3.33 -31.33
N ALA A 366 -26.88 2.28 -30.68
CA ALA A 366 -26.35 1.09 -31.35
C ALA A 366 -27.49 0.10 -31.60
N ALA A 367 -27.55 -0.45 -32.81
CA ALA A 367 -28.59 -1.38 -33.26
C ALA A 367 -27.97 -2.70 -33.73
N VAL A 368 -28.77 -3.76 -33.78
CA VAL A 368 -28.35 -5.07 -34.31
C VAL A 368 -29.28 -5.51 -35.44
N THR A 369 -28.69 -5.93 -36.56
CA THR A 369 -29.38 -6.54 -37.69
C THR A 369 -29.20 -8.05 -37.61
N TYR A 370 -30.30 -8.79 -37.51
CA TYR A 370 -30.32 -10.25 -37.46
C TYR A 370 -31.47 -10.83 -38.29
N THR A 371 -31.49 -12.16 -38.42
CA THR A 371 -32.46 -12.95 -39.20
C THR A 371 -33.30 -13.84 -38.28
N SER A 372 -34.36 -14.45 -38.81
CA SER A 372 -35.18 -15.40 -38.04
C SER A 372 -34.46 -16.68 -37.63
N ALA A 373 -33.28 -16.98 -38.19
CA ALA A 373 -32.45 -18.11 -37.78
C ALA A 373 -31.59 -17.79 -36.54
N ASP A 374 -31.45 -16.51 -36.20
CA ASP A 374 -30.64 -16.02 -35.08
C ASP A 374 -31.48 -15.82 -33.79
N VAL A 375 -32.78 -16.15 -33.83
CA VAL A 375 -33.70 -16.01 -32.70
C VAL A 375 -33.43 -17.08 -31.66
N GLY A 376 -33.23 -16.67 -30.41
CA GLY A 376 -32.83 -17.52 -29.27
C GLY A 376 -31.34 -17.43 -28.92
N GLU A 377 -30.54 -16.76 -29.75
CA GLU A 377 -29.14 -16.44 -29.47
C GLU A 377 -29.01 -15.05 -28.81
N TYR A 378 -27.81 -14.73 -28.31
CA TYR A 378 -27.46 -13.38 -27.83
C TYR A 378 -26.29 -12.79 -28.62
N ILE A 379 -26.22 -11.46 -28.65
CA ILE A 379 -25.07 -10.69 -29.12
C ILE A 379 -24.37 -10.04 -27.92
N ALA A 380 -23.04 -10.06 -27.92
CA ALA A 380 -22.20 -9.30 -27.00
C ALA A 380 -21.24 -8.42 -27.82
N ALA A 381 -21.13 -7.15 -27.46
CA ALA A 381 -20.31 -6.18 -28.19
C ALA A 381 -19.93 -4.95 -27.36
N HIS A 382 -18.79 -4.33 -27.66
CA HIS A 382 -18.39 -3.04 -27.08
C HIS A 382 -17.93 -2.06 -28.16
N VAL A 383 -17.87 -0.77 -27.83
CA VAL A 383 -17.18 0.24 -28.63
C VAL A 383 -15.68 -0.03 -28.58
N ASP A 384 -15.09 -0.35 -29.72
CA ASP A 384 -13.63 -0.46 -29.86
C ASP A 384 -13.04 0.94 -30.13
N PRO A 385 -12.17 1.47 -29.24
CA PRO A 385 -11.49 2.74 -29.47
C PRO A 385 -10.73 2.79 -30.80
N ALA A 386 -10.10 1.68 -31.22
CA ALA A 386 -9.37 1.57 -32.48
C ALA A 386 -10.29 1.49 -33.71
N GLY A 387 -11.56 1.10 -33.51
CA GLY A 387 -12.61 1.12 -34.53
C GLY A 387 -13.21 2.51 -34.76
N MET A 388 -13.05 3.45 -33.81
CA MET A 388 -13.55 4.82 -33.94
C MET A 388 -12.68 5.68 -34.85
N GLN A 389 -13.31 6.43 -35.74
CA GLN A 389 -12.63 7.40 -36.59
C GLN A 389 -12.80 8.82 -36.03
N THR A 390 -11.79 9.29 -35.31
CA THR A 390 -11.69 10.64 -34.76
C THR A 390 -10.22 11.08 -34.67
N ASN A 391 -9.96 12.33 -34.26
CA ASN A 391 -8.62 12.92 -34.15
C ASN A 391 -8.22 13.28 -32.71
N VAL A 392 -8.81 12.60 -31.74
CA VAL A 392 -8.54 12.76 -30.30
C VAL A 392 -8.47 11.38 -29.64
N PRO A 393 -7.81 11.23 -28.49
CA PRO A 393 -7.90 10.02 -27.69
C PRO A 393 -9.32 9.73 -27.20
N VAL A 394 -9.61 8.45 -27.00
CA VAL A 394 -10.95 7.91 -26.80
C VAL A 394 -10.96 7.02 -25.56
N THR A 395 -11.72 7.42 -24.56
CA THR A 395 -11.94 6.62 -23.35
C THR A 395 -13.34 6.02 -23.40
N VAL A 396 -13.44 4.69 -23.35
CA VAL A 396 -14.72 3.96 -23.32
C VAL A 396 -14.98 3.56 -21.86
N ASP A 397 -16.15 3.89 -21.33
CA ASP A 397 -16.59 3.49 -19.99
C ASP A 397 -17.81 2.57 -20.07
N GLY A 398 -17.85 1.56 -19.20
CA GLY A 398 -18.88 0.52 -19.16
C GLY A 398 -18.46 -0.81 -19.82
N PRO A 399 -19.18 -1.91 -19.49
CA PRO A 399 -18.87 -3.29 -19.88
C PRO A 399 -19.16 -3.58 -21.36
N ASP A 400 -18.99 -4.85 -21.76
CA ASP A 400 -19.64 -5.38 -22.96
C ASP A 400 -21.17 -5.21 -22.88
N LEU A 401 -21.77 -4.75 -23.99
CA LEU A 401 -23.21 -4.61 -24.15
C LEU A 401 -23.79 -5.93 -24.65
N VAL A 402 -24.70 -6.51 -23.86
CA VAL A 402 -25.21 -7.86 -24.09
C VAL A 402 -26.73 -7.82 -24.28
N ALA A 403 -27.23 -8.42 -25.36
CA ALA A 403 -28.65 -8.45 -25.66
C ALA A 403 -29.08 -9.73 -26.38
N TYR A 404 -30.22 -10.27 -25.97
CA TYR A 404 -30.87 -11.43 -26.55
C TYR A 404 -31.66 -11.09 -27.81
N LEU A 405 -31.52 -11.91 -28.85
CA LEU A 405 -32.22 -11.77 -30.12
C LEU A 405 -33.49 -12.60 -30.07
N SER A 406 -34.64 -11.93 -30.01
CA SER A 406 -35.95 -12.59 -29.92
C SER A 406 -36.91 -12.07 -30.99
N ASN A 407 -38.02 -12.77 -31.17
CA ASN A 407 -39.20 -12.27 -31.89
C ASN A 407 -40.42 -12.10 -30.95
N ILE A 408 -40.23 -12.32 -29.63
CA ILE A 408 -41.23 -12.20 -28.59
C ILE A 408 -40.67 -11.30 -27.49
N ALA A 409 -41.43 -10.27 -27.10
CA ALA A 409 -41.05 -9.40 -25.99
C ALA A 409 -41.03 -10.18 -24.67
N GLY A 410 -39.93 -10.06 -23.91
CA GLY A 410 -39.76 -10.77 -22.63
C GLY A 410 -39.32 -12.23 -22.74
N ALA A 411 -39.08 -12.77 -23.94
CA ALA A 411 -38.61 -14.13 -24.14
C ALA A 411 -37.07 -14.20 -24.23
N ALA A 412 -36.39 -13.90 -23.12
CA ALA A 412 -35.02 -14.34 -22.87
C ALA A 412 -35.02 -15.82 -22.44
N PRO A 413 -33.87 -16.53 -22.47
CA PRO A 413 -33.77 -17.87 -21.90
C PRO A 413 -34.07 -17.89 -20.40
N THR A 414 -34.58 -19.02 -19.93
CA THR A 414 -34.76 -19.30 -18.49
C THR A 414 -33.62 -20.12 -17.90
N ASP A 415 -32.74 -20.65 -18.75
CA ASP A 415 -31.58 -21.43 -18.35
C ASP A 415 -30.44 -20.48 -18.00
N HIS A 416 -29.92 -20.54 -16.76
CA HIS A 416 -28.85 -19.64 -16.33
C HIS A 416 -27.56 -19.84 -17.11
N ARG A 417 -26.91 -18.72 -17.40
CA ARG A 417 -25.64 -18.63 -18.13
C ARG A 417 -24.76 -17.55 -17.49
N VAL A 418 -23.53 -17.42 -17.96
CA VAL A 418 -22.63 -16.33 -17.54
C VAL A 418 -22.20 -15.58 -18.78
N GLU A 419 -22.87 -14.46 -19.01
CA GLU A 419 -22.81 -13.69 -20.25
C GLU A 419 -23.08 -12.19 -20.07
N GLY A 420 -23.50 -11.73 -18.90
CA GLY A 420 -23.81 -10.32 -18.60
C GLY A 420 -25.27 -9.94 -18.84
N TYR A 421 -26.16 -10.94 -18.90
CA TYR A 421 -27.61 -10.74 -18.89
C TYR A 421 -28.16 -11.14 -17.52
N PHE A 422 -28.35 -10.18 -16.62
CA PHE A 422 -28.78 -10.47 -15.25
C PHE A 422 -30.29 -10.68 -15.06
N GLY A 423 -31.06 -10.81 -16.15
CA GLY A 423 -32.53 -10.87 -16.10
C GLY A 423 -33.12 -12.28 -16.01
N ASP A 424 -32.28 -13.31 -16.08
CA ASP A 424 -32.60 -14.71 -15.80
C ASP A 424 -32.58 -15.02 -14.28
N TRP A 425 -31.80 -14.27 -13.51
CA TRP A 425 -31.79 -14.32 -12.04
C TRP A 425 -33.18 -14.03 -11.45
N GLY A 426 -33.70 -15.02 -10.73
CA GLY A 426 -35.05 -15.01 -10.18
C GLY A 426 -35.17 -14.24 -8.86
N SER A 427 -35.46 -14.95 -7.77
CA SER A 427 -35.46 -14.36 -6.43
C SER A 427 -34.03 -14.23 -5.90
N LEU A 428 -33.51 -13.00 -5.89
CA LEU A 428 -32.28 -12.66 -5.18
C LEU A 428 -32.54 -12.48 -3.68
N ALA A 429 -31.57 -12.83 -2.85
CA ALA A 429 -31.50 -12.32 -1.49
C ALA A 429 -31.10 -10.84 -1.52
N VAL A 430 -31.61 -10.07 -0.56
CA VAL A 430 -31.19 -8.70 -0.31
C VAL A 430 -30.29 -8.74 0.91
N ASP A 431 -29.11 -8.14 0.82
CA ASP A 431 -28.35 -7.85 2.03
C ASP A 431 -28.97 -6.64 2.75
N SER A 432 -28.99 -6.70 4.07
CA SER A 432 -29.61 -5.69 4.92
C SER A 432 -28.60 -4.94 5.79
N ASP A 433 -27.32 -5.26 5.66
CA ASP A 433 -26.24 -4.68 6.45
C ASP A 433 -25.61 -3.51 5.69
N ASN A 434 -25.80 -2.28 6.20
CA ASN A 434 -25.25 -1.04 5.62
C ASN A 434 -23.92 -0.64 6.28
N LEU A 435 -22.99 -1.59 6.45
CA LEU A 435 -21.76 -1.41 7.24
C LEU A 435 -20.44 -1.09 6.50
N PRO A 436 -20.23 -1.38 5.20
CA PRO A 436 -18.93 -1.17 4.59
C PRO A 436 -18.62 0.31 4.36
N GLN A 437 -17.34 0.67 4.50
CA GLN A 437 -16.86 2.04 4.33
C GLN A 437 -16.70 2.43 2.85
N ASP A 438 -16.70 1.46 1.93
CA ASP A 438 -16.69 1.66 0.48
C ASP A 438 -17.87 0.93 -0.20
N GLY A 439 -18.71 1.71 -0.89
CA GLY A 439 -19.82 1.20 -1.70
C GLY A 439 -19.40 0.26 -2.83
N ASN A 440 -18.15 0.32 -3.31
CA ASN A 440 -17.64 -0.53 -4.39
C ASN A 440 -17.58 -2.03 -4.02
N VAL A 441 -17.60 -2.34 -2.72
CA VAL A 441 -17.63 -3.71 -2.19
C VAL A 441 -18.82 -3.97 -1.28
N ASP A 442 -19.78 -3.04 -1.21
CA ASP A 442 -21.01 -3.10 -0.42
C ASP A 442 -22.09 -3.89 -1.16
N ILE A 443 -22.35 -5.14 -0.77
CA ILE A 443 -23.20 -6.06 -1.53
C ILE A 443 -24.67 -5.75 -1.22
N GLU A 444 -25.45 -5.28 -2.21
CA GLU A 444 -26.89 -5.03 -2.01
C GLU A 444 -27.73 -6.32 -2.15
N ARG A 445 -27.36 -7.21 -3.07
CA ARG A 445 -28.08 -8.44 -3.38
C ARG A 445 -27.14 -9.56 -3.81
N TYR A 446 -27.57 -10.78 -3.55
CA TYR A 446 -26.83 -11.99 -3.91
C TYR A 446 -27.76 -13.15 -4.26
N GLY A 447 -27.27 -14.11 -5.04
CA GLY A 447 -28.06 -15.26 -5.45
C GLY A 447 -27.20 -16.42 -5.96
N ALA A 448 -27.76 -17.62 -5.92
CA ALA A 448 -27.11 -18.83 -6.40
C ALA A 448 -28.08 -19.68 -7.23
N ASN A 449 -27.56 -20.40 -8.23
CA ASN A 449 -28.32 -21.36 -9.02
C ASN A 449 -27.40 -22.49 -9.51
N HIS A 450 -27.92 -23.65 -9.89
CA HIS A 450 -27.13 -24.72 -10.50
C HIS A 450 -27.88 -25.43 -11.62
N THR A 451 -27.15 -26.04 -12.56
CA THR A 451 -27.79 -26.98 -13.49
C THR A 451 -28.24 -28.23 -12.74
N VAL A 452 -29.56 -28.48 -12.70
CA VAL A 452 -30.11 -29.73 -12.16
C VAL A 452 -29.91 -30.83 -13.21
N VAL A 453 -28.94 -31.71 -13.01
CA VAL A 453 -28.67 -32.82 -13.94
C VAL A 453 -28.98 -34.17 -13.31
N ILE A 454 -29.72 -35.00 -14.05
CA ILE A 454 -30.09 -36.38 -13.68
C ILE A 454 -28.87 -37.35 -13.77
N SER A 455 -27.64 -36.80 -13.79
CA SER A 455 -26.36 -37.50 -13.88
C SER A 455 -25.21 -36.52 -13.56
N PRO A 456 -24.16 -36.89 -12.80
CA PRO A 456 -23.04 -36.00 -12.42
C PRO A 456 -22.08 -35.61 -13.59
N ALA A 457 -22.53 -35.75 -14.84
CA ALA A 457 -21.73 -35.52 -16.04
C ALA A 457 -21.63 -34.04 -16.47
N SER A 458 -22.49 -33.15 -15.98
CA SER A 458 -22.52 -31.73 -16.43
C SER A 458 -23.16 -30.76 -15.43
N SER A 459 -22.86 -30.92 -14.13
CA SER A 459 -23.27 -29.94 -13.10
C SER A 459 -22.43 -28.66 -13.21
N THR A 460 -23.05 -27.51 -13.02
CA THR A 460 -22.42 -26.18 -13.01
C THR A 460 -23.08 -25.37 -11.90
N ALA A 461 -22.28 -24.74 -11.04
CA ALA A 461 -22.76 -23.75 -10.08
C ALA A 461 -22.69 -22.35 -10.69
N PHE A 462 -23.67 -21.51 -10.37
CA PHE A 462 -23.75 -20.10 -10.71
C PHE A 462 -23.91 -19.27 -9.43
N VAL A 463 -23.26 -18.12 -9.39
CA VAL A 463 -23.30 -17.16 -8.27
C VAL A 463 -23.49 -15.75 -8.81
N TYR A 464 -24.24 -14.92 -8.10
CA TYR A 464 -24.53 -13.52 -8.42
C TYR A 464 -24.24 -12.63 -7.20
N ALA A 465 -23.77 -11.41 -7.46
CA ALA A 465 -23.83 -10.30 -6.52
C ALA A 465 -24.01 -8.97 -7.25
N ASP A 466 -24.68 -8.01 -6.64
CA ASP A 466 -24.57 -6.60 -6.99
C ASP A 466 -24.09 -5.76 -5.81
N VAL A 467 -23.45 -4.62 -6.11
CA VAL A 467 -22.91 -3.68 -5.11
C VAL A 467 -23.50 -2.27 -5.24
N ALA A 468 -23.49 -1.50 -4.15
CA ALA A 468 -24.02 -0.14 -4.11
C ALA A 468 -23.20 0.87 -4.97
N GLY A 469 -21.90 0.61 -5.16
CA GLY A 469 -20.93 1.44 -5.87
C GLY A 469 -20.63 0.99 -7.30
N ARG A 470 -19.35 0.85 -7.65
CA ARG A 470 -18.90 0.20 -8.90
C ARG A 470 -18.21 -1.11 -8.54
N ILE A 471 -18.67 -2.22 -9.10
CA ILE A 471 -18.02 -3.52 -8.85
C ILE A 471 -16.64 -3.54 -9.51
N PHE A 472 -15.66 -4.16 -8.85
CA PHE A 472 -14.26 -4.20 -9.29
C PHE A 472 -13.64 -2.81 -9.52
N ASN A 473 -13.98 -1.80 -8.71
CA ASN A 473 -13.47 -0.45 -8.88
C ASN A 473 -11.96 -0.35 -8.66
N GLY A 474 -11.43 -0.97 -7.62
CA GLY A 474 -10.01 -0.99 -7.29
C GLY A 474 -9.38 0.40 -7.13
N ALA A 475 -8.06 0.45 -7.31
CA ALA A 475 -7.28 1.66 -7.54
C ALA A 475 -6.05 1.37 -8.41
N GLY A 476 -5.51 2.38 -9.09
CA GLY A 476 -4.18 2.32 -9.71
C GLY A 476 -3.06 2.76 -8.79
N VAL A 477 -3.35 3.71 -7.91
CA VAL A 477 -2.40 4.32 -6.99
C VAL A 477 -2.56 3.69 -5.61
N VAL A 478 -1.78 2.62 -5.37
CA VAL A 478 -1.71 1.92 -4.08
C VAL A 478 -0.52 2.43 -3.24
N GLU A 479 -0.48 3.74 -3.02
CA GLU A 479 0.59 4.42 -2.28
C GLU A 479 0.05 5.16 -1.05
N HIS A 480 0.64 4.90 0.11
CA HIS A 480 0.29 5.50 1.40
C HIS A 480 1.54 6.20 1.97
N ILE A 481 1.45 7.49 2.34
CA ILE A 481 2.66 8.30 2.62
C ILE A 481 2.53 9.21 3.84
N ASP A 482 3.23 8.85 4.91
CA ASP A 482 3.45 9.71 6.06
C ASP A 482 4.39 10.89 5.79
N LYS A 483 4.21 11.97 6.57
CA LYS A 483 5.23 13.03 6.67
C LYS A 483 6.48 12.47 7.37
N PRO A 484 7.69 12.59 6.80
CA PRO A 484 8.90 12.04 7.41
C PRO A 484 9.18 12.57 8.82
N THR A 485 9.06 11.72 9.83
CA THR A 485 9.51 12.03 11.19
C THR A 485 11.05 11.92 11.25
N GLY A 486 11.71 12.96 11.75
CA GLY A 486 13.17 13.09 11.68
C GLY A 486 13.93 12.13 12.61
N GLY A 487 14.10 10.87 12.22
CA GLY A 487 14.87 9.84 12.94
C GLY A 487 16.02 9.27 12.11
N GLY A 488 17.25 9.34 12.61
CA GLY A 488 18.44 8.83 11.90
C GLY A 488 18.90 7.47 12.42
N GLY A 489 18.75 6.42 11.61
CA GLY A 489 19.29 5.08 11.89
C GLY A 489 19.57 4.32 10.60
N GLY A 490 20.81 3.84 10.41
CA GLY A 490 21.22 3.14 9.20
C GLY A 490 21.55 1.67 9.46
N GLY A 491 20.89 0.76 8.75
CA GLY A 491 21.19 -0.66 8.73
C GLY A 491 21.05 -1.23 7.32
N SER A 492 22.07 -1.93 6.81
CA SER A 492 22.03 -2.54 5.47
C SER A 492 21.63 -4.01 5.55
N GLY A 493 20.33 -4.28 5.42
CA GLY A 493 19.81 -5.60 5.05
C GLY A 493 19.58 -5.67 3.54
N SER A 494 19.78 -6.83 2.93
CA SER A 494 19.28 -7.05 1.56
C SER A 494 17.76 -7.18 1.64
N PRO A 495 16.96 -6.48 0.81
CA PRO A 495 15.50 -6.59 0.86
C PRO A 495 15.04 -8.03 0.59
N PRO A 496 13.94 -8.48 1.23
CA PRO A 496 13.14 -9.58 0.72
C PRO A 496 12.69 -9.27 -0.72
N PRO A 497 12.30 -10.28 -1.52
CA PRO A 497 11.60 -10.03 -2.78
C PRO A 497 10.35 -9.18 -2.49
N ALA A 498 10.20 -8.05 -3.19
CA ALA A 498 9.01 -7.21 -3.04
C ALA A 498 7.77 -8.03 -3.42
N THR A 499 6.78 -8.08 -2.52
CA THR A 499 5.43 -8.52 -2.84
C THR A 499 4.80 -7.51 -3.79
N PRO A 500 4.19 -7.93 -4.91
CA PRO A 500 3.50 -7.01 -5.80
C PRO A 500 2.46 -6.18 -5.06
N ARG A 501 2.46 -4.87 -5.29
CA ARG A 501 1.45 -3.94 -4.75
C ARG A 501 0.41 -3.72 -5.84
N VAL A 502 -0.80 -4.27 -5.66
CA VAL A 502 -1.85 -4.29 -6.68
C VAL A 502 -3.15 -3.76 -6.06
N GLY A 503 -3.80 -2.81 -6.74
CA GLY A 503 -5.08 -2.23 -6.32
C GLY A 503 -6.29 -2.93 -6.94
N ASP A 504 -6.29 -4.26 -6.96
CA ASP A 504 -7.43 -5.03 -7.43
C ASP A 504 -8.39 -5.27 -6.26
N ASP A 505 -9.68 -5.00 -6.47
CA ASP A 505 -10.73 -5.56 -5.61
C ASP A 505 -10.84 -7.06 -5.86
N VAL A 506 -11.25 -7.80 -4.85
CA VAL A 506 -11.39 -9.26 -4.87
C VAL A 506 -12.80 -9.68 -4.50
N PHE A 507 -13.46 -10.36 -5.42
CA PHE A 507 -14.69 -11.09 -5.18
C PHE A 507 -14.38 -12.57 -4.92
N ARG A 508 -15.00 -13.14 -3.88
CA ARG A 508 -14.95 -14.57 -3.57
C ARG A 508 -16.35 -15.14 -3.45
N ALA A 509 -16.57 -16.30 -4.05
CA ALA A 509 -17.75 -17.11 -3.77
C ALA A 509 -17.32 -18.50 -3.31
N TYR A 510 -17.66 -18.82 -2.07
CA TYR A 510 -17.43 -20.10 -1.44
C TYR A 510 -18.63 -21.01 -1.72
N ILE A 511 -18.38 -22.27 -2.08
CA ILE A 511 -19.42 -23.22 -2.53
C ILE A 511 -19.25 -24.55 -1.79
N ASP A 512 -20.27 -24.89 -1.00
CA ASP A 512 -20.52 -26.24 -0.45
C ASP A 512 -21.34 -27.01 -1.49
N VAL A 513 -20.78 -28.11 -2.01
CA VAL A 513 -21.46 -28.88 -3.08
C VAL A 513 -22.38 -29.98 -2.55
N ASP A 514 -22.37 -30.26 -1.24
CA ASP A 514 -23.31 -31.17 -0.59
C ASP A 514 -23.28 -30.95 0.93
N THR A 515 -24.17 -30.07 1.39
CA THR A 515 -24.39 -29.69 2.79
C THR A 515 -24.66 -30.87 3.75
N ALA A 516 -24.97 -32.07 3.23
CA ALA A 516 -25.07 -33.27 4.04
C ALA A 516 -23.71 -33.89 4.43
N ARG A 517 -22.60 -33.53 3.75
CA ARG A 517 -21.23 -33.99 4.05
C ARG A 517 -20.59 -33.12 5.12
N THR A 518 -20.83 -33.45 6.39
CA THR A 518 -20.29 -32.67 7.54
C THR A 518 -18.78 -32.84 7.80
N SER A 519 -18.04 -33.59 6.97
CA SER A 519 -16.63 -33.96 7.20
C SER A 519 -15.66 -33.62 6.06
N GLU A 520 -16.15 -33.03 4.97
CA GLU A 520 -15.37 -32.61 3.81
C GLU A 520 -15.55 -31.09 3.60
N GLY A 521 -14.60 -30.39 2.99
CA GLY A 521 -14.63 -28.91 2.94
C GLY A 521 -14.14 -28.22 4.23
N THR A 522 -14.25 -26.89 4.27
CA THR A 522 -13.87 -26.04 5.42
C THR A 522 -14.95 -25.02 5.76
N MET A 523 -15.06 -24.60 7.02
CA MET A 523 -16.09 -23.64 7.44
C MET A 523 -15.72 -22.22 7.01
N VAL A 524 -16.59 -21.59 6.22
CA VAL A 524 -16.45 -20.20 5.75
C VAL A 524 -17.85 -19.58 5.68
N LEU A 525 -18.06 -18.40 6.28
CA LEU A 525 -19.32 -17.64 6.20
C LEU A 525 -20.59 -18.47 6.47
N GLY A 526 -20.52 -19.39 7.44
CA GLY A 526 -21.64 -20.27 7.83
C GLY A 526 -21.89 -21.50 6.93
N ILE A 527 -21.14 -21.69 5.84
CA ILE A 527 -21.19 -22.90 5.00
C ILE A 527 -19.91 -23.76 5.14
N ARG A 528 -19.95 -25.01 4.67
CA ARG A 528 -18.80 -25.91 4.64
C ARG A 528 -18.27 -26.04 3.20
N ALA A 529 -17.53 -25.04 2.75
CA ALA A 529 -17.13 -24.90 1.36
C ALA A 529 -16.12 -25.97 0.90
N ASP A 530 -16.40 -26.60 -0.25
CA ASP A 530 -15.48 -27.48 -0.98
C ASP A 530 -14.68 -26.71 -2.05
N TYR A 531 -15.28 -25.65 -2.60
CA TYR A 531 -14.71 -24.86 -3.69
C TYR A 531 -14.79 -23.35 -3.39
N GLU A 532 -13.86 -22.59 -3.97
CA GLU A 532 -13.85 -21.12 -3.98
C GLU A 532 -13.69 -20.65 -5.42
N ILE A 533 -14.57 -19.75 -5.86
CA ILE A 533 -14.33 -18.90 -7.03
C ILE A 533 -13.66 -17.62 -6.50
N MET A 534 -12.52 -17.23 -7.05
CA MET A 534 -11.86 -15.95 -6.77
C MET A 534 -11.73 -15.16 -8.07
N ILE A 535 -12.25 -13.94 -8.08
CA ILE A 535 -12.19 -13.00 -9.21
C ILE A 535 -11.56 -11.72 -8.69
N THR A 536 -10.60 -11.18 -9.43
CA THR A 536 -9.97 -9.89 -9.12
C THR A 536 -10.28 -8.90 -10.23
N GLY A 537 -10.35 -7.61 -9.92
CA GLY A 537 -10.57 -6.59 -10.93
C GLY A 537 -10.29 -5.16 -10.45
N THR A 538 -10.13 -4.26 -11.43
CA THR A 538 -9.88 -2.83 -11.22
C THR A 538 -10.53 -2.01 -12.33
N TYR A 539 -10.99 -0.79 -12.02
CA TYR A 539 -11.79 0.11 -12.86
C TYR A 539 -13.06 -0.48 -13.50
N GLY A 540 -13.68 -1.49 -12.89
CA GLY A 540 -14.83 -2.23 -13.44
C GLY A 540 -14.45 -3.34 -14.42
N HIS A 541 -13.17 -3.68 -14.54
CA HIS A 541 -12.67 -4.74 -15.42
C HIS A 541 -12.08 -5.90 -14.61
N VAL A 542 -12.49 -7.13 -14.94
CA VAL A 542 -11.88 -8.34 -14.37
C VAL A 542 -10.43 -8.49 -14.85
N THR A 543 -9.49 -8.52 -13.91
CA THR A 543 -8.06 -8.75 -14.14
C THR A 543 -7.69 -10.24 -14.08
N ALA A 544 -8.31 -11.02 -13.18
CA ALA A 544 -8.11 -12.45 -13.09
C ALA A 544 -9.36 -13.21 -12.58
N LYS A 545 -9.39 -14.51 -12.87
CA LYS A 545 -10.42 -15.45 -12.44
C LYS A 545 -9.79 -16.81 -12.16
N LYS A 546 -10.06 -17.37 -11.00
CA LYS A 546 -9.45 -18.60 -10.47
C LYS A 546 -10.51 -19.43 -9.76
N ALA A 547 -10.36 -20.75 -9.85
CA ALA A 547 -11.07 -21.69 -8.98
C ALA A 547 -10.07 -22.31 -8.01
N TYR A 548 -10.48 -22.54 -6.77
CA TYR A 548 -9.74 -23.33 -5.79
C TYR A 548 -10.62 -24.47 -5.29
N ALA A 549 -9.99 -25.56 -4.87
CA ALA A 549 -10.63 -26.70 -4.23
C ALA A 549 -10.00 -26.92 -2.86
N TRP A 550 -10.80 -27.25 -1.85
CA TRP A 550 -10.30 -27.59 -0.53
C TRP A 550 -9.61 -28.95 -0.56
N SER A 551 -8.37 -29.00 -0.08
CA SER A 551 -7.55 -30.23 -0.05
C SER A 551 -7.68 -31.05 1.24
N GLY A 552 -8.46 -30.56 2.22
CA GLY A 552 -8.50 -31.07 3.59
C GLY A 552 -7.73 -30.20 4.59
N SER A 553 -6.77 -29.39 4.13
CA SER A 553 -5.99 -28.47 4.98
C SER A 553 -5.65 -27.11 4.35
N ALA A 554 -5.88 -26.92 3.05
CA ALA A 554 -5.62 -25.68 2.34
C ALA A 554 -6.43 -25.57 1.04
N TRP A 555 -6.69 -24.34 0.61
CA TRP A 555 -7.19 -24.04 -0.72
C TRP A 555 -6.10 -24.29 -1.78
N VAL A 556 -6.37 -25.17 -2.74
CA VAL A 556 -5.45 -25.53 -3.83
C VAL A 556 -6.03 -25.11 -5.16
N LEU A 557 -5.22 -24.47 -6.01
CA LEU A 557 -5.65 -23.99 -7.32
C LEU A 557 -6.20 -25.16 -8.17
N SER A 558 -7.44 -25.01 -8.60
CA SER A 558 -8.19 -25.97 -9.40
C SER A 558 -8.07 -25.64 -10.89
N THR A 559 -8.14 -26.67 -11.74
CA THR A 559 -8.22 -26.52 -13.21
C THR A 559 -9.65 -26.38 -13.71
N ARG A 560 -10.65 -26.27 -12.82
CA ARG A 560 -12.06 -26.07 -13.17
C ARG A 560 -12.24 -24.69 -13.82
N THR A 561 -13.06 -24.63 -14.86
CA THR A 561 -13.31 -23.40 -15.60
C THR A 561 -14.17 -22.44 -14.77
N VAL A 562 -13.76 -21.17 -14.72
CA VAL A 562 -14.57 -20.05 -14.22
C VAL A 562 -14.95 -19.16 -15.39
N ASN A 563 -16.25 -18.92 -15.57
CA ASN A 563 -16.74 -17.81 -16.39
C ASN A 563 -17.18 -16.69 -15.46
N VAL A 564 -17.09 -15.45 -15.94
CA VAL A 564 -17.53 -14.24 -15.24
C VAL A 564 -18.03 -13.24 -16.27
N ALA A 565 -19.08 -12.52 -15.92
CA ALA A 565 -19.53 -11.31 -16.58
C ALA A 565 -19.95 -10.29 -15.52
N ASN A 566 -19.76 -9.00 -15.81
CA ASN A 566 -20.13 -7.91 -14.91
C ASN A 566 -20.66 -6.71 -15.71
N ASP A 567 -21.51 -5.90 -15.07
CA ASP A 567 -21.77 -4.54 -15.52
C ASP A 567 -21.10 -3.51 -14.60
N ARG A 568 -21.74 -2.36 -14.38
CA ARG A 568 -21.26 -1.32 -13.47
C ARG A 568 -21.40 -1.74 -12.00
N THR A 569 -22.50 -2.37 -11.61
CA THR A 569 -22.82 -2.71 -10.22
C THR A 569 -22.97 -4.21 -10.01
N GLN A 570 -23.34 -4.98 -11.04
CA GLN A 570 -23.72 -6.38 -10.96
C GLN A 570 -22.61 -7.28 -11.50
N MET A 571 -22.48 -8.48 -10.96
CA MET A 571 -21.70 -9.56 -11.54
C MET A 571 -22.38 -10.92 -11.40
N GLU A 572 -21.96 -11.82 -12.28
CA GLU A 572 -22.28 -13.24 -12.20
C GLU A 572 -21.03 -14.06 -12.53
N ALA A 573 -20.90 -15.22 -11.89
CA ALA A 573 -19.83 -16.16 -12.16
C ALA A 573 -20.34 -17.60 -12.14
N SER A 574 -19.60 -18.50 -12.78
CA SER A 574 -19.89 -19.93 -12.76
C SER A 574 -18.66 -20.77 -12.51
N LEU A 575 -18.88 -21.94 -11.90
CA LEU A 575 -17.88 -22.98 -11.69
C LEU A 575 -18.35 -24.29 -12.34
N ASP A 576 -17.54 -24.82 -13.25
CA ASP A 576 -17.74 -26.15 -13.82
C ASP A 576 -17.57 -27.23 -12.75
N LEU A 577 -18.65 -27.95 -12.41
CA LEU A 577 -18.69 -29.05 -11.45
C LEU A 577 -18.86 -30.42 -12.14
N ALA A 578 -18.52 -30.55 -13.42
CA ALA A 578 -18.49 -31.84 -14.10
C ALA A 578 -17.61 -32.85 -13.33
N GLY A 579 -18.15 -34.05 -13.12
CA GLY A 579 -17.51 -35.12 -12.35
C GLY A 579 -17.51 -34.93 -10.82
N VAL A 580 -18.15 -33.89 -10.29
CA VAL A 580 -18.41 -33.73 -8.85
C VAL A 580 -19.73 -34.42 -8.51
N THR A 581 -19.78 -35.15 -7.40
CA THR A 581 -21.03 -35.59 -6.79
C THR A 581 -21.61 -34.40 -6.02
N THR A 582 -22.74 -33.86 -6.48
CA THR A 582 -23.44 -32.75 -5.81
C THR A 582 -24.67 -33.26 -5.06
N GLY A 583 -24.95 -32.68 -3.90
CA GLY A 583 -26.15 -32.88 -3.10
C GLY A 583 -26.98 -31.60 -3.01
N ALA A 584 -27.47 -31.27 -1.81
CA ALA A 584 -28.06 -29.96 -1.57
C ALA A 584 -26.93 -28.93 -1.41
N MET A 585 -26.86 -27.94 -2.29
CA MET A 585 -25.74 -26.99 -2.37
C MET A 585 -26.03 -25.68 -1.63
N ALA A 586 -24.96 -25.09 -1.06
CA ALA A 586 -25.00 -23.76 -0.45
C ALA A 586 -23.80 -22.91 -0.89
N MET A 587 -23.96 -21.59 -0.92
CA MET A 587 -22.86 -20.64 -1.12
C MET A 587 -22.83 -19.58 -0.02
N ALA A 588 -21.70 -18.89 0.06
CA ALA A 588 -21.59 -17.57 0.67
C ALA A 588 -20.59 -16.73 -0.13
N VAL A 589 -20.77 -15.41 -0.14
CA VAL A 589 -20.04 -14.48 -0.99
C VAL A 589 -19.31 -13.44 -0.15
N GLN A 590 -18.16 -12.98 -0.61
CA GLN A 590 -17.40 -11.88 -0.03
C GLN A 590 -16.90 -10.96 -1.15
N ALA A 591 -17.01 -9.65 -0.96
CA ALA A 591 -16.28 -8.65 -1.72
C ALA A 591 -15.24 -7.99 -0.80
N THR A 592 -14.07 -7.65 -1.31
CA THR A 592 -12.98 -7.06 -0.54
C THR A 592 -12.22 -6.08 -1.41
N ASP A 593 -12.03 -4.85 -0.96
CA ASP A 593 -11.26 -3.86 -1.71
C ASP A 593 -9.75 -4.04 -1.45
N TRP A 594 -8.93 -3.31 -2.19
CA TRP A 594 -7.48 -3.37 -2.03
C TRP A 594 -6.95 -2.84 -0.69
N ARG A 595 -7.75 -2.07 0.06
CA ARG A 595 -7.46 -1.57 1.42
C ARG A 595 -7.90 -2.55 2.51
N LEU A 596 -8.48 -3.69 2.12
CA LEU A 596 -9.06 -4.72 2.98
C LEU A 596 -10.37 -4.31 3.67
N PHE A 597 -11.08 -3.28 3.21
CA PHE A 597 -12.50 -3.15 3.51
C PHE A 597 -13.26 -4.27 2.81
N SER A 598 -14.27 -4.84 3.45
CA SER A 598 -15.00 -5.98 2.89
C SER A 598 -16.45 -6.00 3.30
N ASP A 599 -17.26 -6.59 2.45
CA ASP A 599 -18.60 -7.06 2.81
C ASP A 599 -18.74 -8.56 2.52
N ALA A 600 -19.64 -9.23 3.22
CA ALA A 600 -19.85 -10.67 3.09
C ALA A 600 -21.27 -11.11 3.43
N THR A 601 -21.83 -11.93 2.55
CA THR A 601 -23.22 -12.36 2.59
C THR A 601 -23.45 -13.51 3.57
N GLY A 602 -24.69 -13.64 4.02
CA GLY A 602 -25.16 -14.87 4.67
C GLY A 602 -25.19 -16.08 3.72
N ALA A 603 -25.30 -17.27 4.30
CA ALA A 603 -25.42 -18.52 3.56
C ALA A 603 -26.70 -18.55 2.68
N TYR A 604 -26.55 -18.98 1.43
CA TYR A 604 -27.62 -19.07 0.44
C TYR A 604 -27.75 -20.50 -0.09
N ASN A 605 -28.92 -21.12 0.05
CA ASN A 605 -29.20 -22.45 -0.50
C ASN A 605 -29.67 -22.35 -1.96
N PHE A 606 -29.07 -23.13 -2.84
CA PHE A 606 -29.33 -23.07 -4.29
C PHE A 606 -30.76 -23.52 -4.69
N LEU A 607 -31.47 -24.24 -3.81
CA LEU A 607 -32.81 -24.79 -4.08
C LEU A 607 -33.95 -24.09 -3.31
N ASP A 608 -33.65 -23.54 -2.13
CA ASP A 608 -34.65 -23.02 -1.19
C ASP A 608 -34.56 -21.49 -0.97
N GLY A 609 -33.51 -20.83 -1.49
CA GLY A 609 -33.23 -19.41 -1.27
C GLY A 609 -32.43 -19.14 0.02
N PRO A 610 -32.48 -17.91 0.57
CA PRO A 610 -31.73 -17.55 1.78
C PRO A 610 -32.23 -18.33 3.00
N VAL A 611 -31.31 -18.92 3.76
CA VAL A 611 -31.65 -19.91 4.81
C VAL A 611 -31.87 -19.25 6.18
N SER A 612 -31.04 -18.25 6.50
CA SER A 612 -31.14 -17.36 7.67
C SER A 612 -30.10 -16.25 7.56
N GLY A 613 -30.32 -15.09 8.19
CA GLY A 613 -29.45 -13.91 8.09
C GLY A 613 -27.99 -14.18 8.50
N GLY A 614 -27.06 -13.54 7.78
CA GLY A 614 -25.61 -13.65 7.99
C GLY A 614 -25.11 -13.03 9.30
N THR A 615 -23.85 -13.30 9.62
CA THR A 615 -23.18 -12.79 10.82
C THR A 615 -21.95 -11.94 10.47
N ARG A 616 -22.23 -10.69 10.07
CA ARG A 616 -21.52 -9.45 10.41
C ARG A 616 -19.99 -9.33 10.22
N SER A 617 -19.65 -8.46 9.26
CA SER A 617 -18.61 -7.40 9.28
C SER A 617 -17.10 -7.74 9.29
N ASP A 618 -16.41 -7.09 8.34
CA ASP A 618 -14.96 -6.83 8.25
C ASP A 618 -14.02 -8.05 8.02
N PRO A 619 -12.77 -7.87 7.53
CA PRO A 619 -12.21 -8.74 6.50
C PRO A 619 -11.82 -10.15 6.95
N ILE A 620 -12.65 -11.10 6.55
CA ILE A 620 -12.37 -12.54 6.63
C ILE A 620 -11.37 -12.92 5.53
N LEU A 621 -10.09 -12.64 5.79
CA LEU A 621 -9.01 -13.50 5.33
C LEU A 621 -8.62 -14.42 6.49
N SER A 622 -8.89 -15.71 6.32
CA SER A 622 -8.78 -16.79 7.33
C SER A 622 -9.93 -16.81 8.36
N PRO A 623 -10.15 -17.94 9.06
CA PRO A 623 -11.47 -18.36 9.54
C PRO A 623 -11.98 -17.57 10.75
N MET A 624 -13.27 -17.72 11.00
CA MET A 624 -14.01 -16.98 12.02
C MET A 624 -13.51 -17.36 13.41
N HIS A 625 -12.90 -16.39 14.11
CA HIS A 625 -12.69 -16.45 15.55
C HIS A 625 -13.77 -15.61 16.23
N GLY A 626 -14.58 -16.25 17.07
CA GLY A 626 -15.57 -15.62 17.93
C GLY A 626 -16.79 -15.04 17.22
N ASP A 627 -17.95 -15.11 17.87
CA ASP A 627 -19.10 -14.32 17.43
C ASP A 627 -18.76 -12.83 17.59
N ASN A 628 -18.68 -12.09 16.47
CA ASN A 628 -18.20 -10.70 16.43
C ASN A 628 -16.79 -10.56 17.05
N GLY A 629 -15.81 -11.26 16.48
CA GLY A 629 -14.39 -11.13 16.83
C GLY A 629 -13.93 -9.66 16.88
N GLN A 630 -13.30 -9.26 17.99
CA GLN A 630 -12.77 -7.94 18.23
C GLN A 630 -11.31 -7.87 17.78
N THR A 631 -10.95 -6.75 17.15
CA THR A 631 -9.65 -6.59 16.49
C THR A 631 -8.76 -5.59 17.22
N ALA A 632 -7.51 -5.97 17.48
CA ALA A 632 -6.44 -5.08 17.94
C ALA A 632 -5.37 -4.92 16.84
N ILE A 633 -4.90 -3.69 16.61
CA ILE A 633 -3.83 -3.42 15.63
C ILE A 633 -2.54 -3.11 16.40
N ALA A 634 -1.49 -3.89 16.19
CA ALA A 634 -0.25 -3.78 16.96
C ALA A 634 0.70 -2.68 16.43
N GLN A 635 0.21 -1.44 16.38
CA GLN A 635 0.91 -0.26 15.82
C GLN A 635 2.30 -0.01 16.45
N ALA A 636 3.21 0.60 15.69
CA ALA A 636 4.58 0.81 16.13
C ALA A 636 4.67 1.83 17.29
N LEU A 637 5.32 1.43 18.40
CA LEU A 637 5.52 2.29 19.56
C LEU A 637 6.49 3.44 19.24
N THR A 638 5.99 4.67 19.37
CA THR A 638 6.76 5.89 19.06
C THR A 638 7.73 6.30 20.17
N GLY A 639 7.46 5.91 21.42
CA GLY A 639 8.32 6.15 22.58
C GLY A 639 9.54 5.22 22.69
N GLY A 640 9.57 4.12 21.93
CA GLY A 640 10.54 3.03 22.08
C GLY A 640 9.88 1.73 22.57
N PRO A 641 10.65 0.74 23.04
CA PRO A 641 10.07 -0.45 23.66
C PRO A 641 9.51 -0.10 25.04
N ALA A 642 8.30 -0.58 25.34
CA ALA A 642 7.71 -0.42 26.67
C ALA A 642 8.47 -1.22 27.74
N THR A 643 8.43 -0.71 28.98
CA THR A 643 8.77 -1.47 30.19
C THR A 643 7.75 -2.60 30.36
N VAL A 644 8.13 -3.65 31.09
CA VAL A 644 7.22 -4.73 31.48
C VAL A 644 7.33 -4.86 33.00
N ASP A 645 6.54 -4.08 33.70
CA ASP A 645 6.46 -4.06 35.16
C ASP A 645 5.03 -4.14 35.73
N GLY A 646 4.03 -4.25 34.86
CA GLY A 646 2.63 -4.42 35.22
C GLY A 646 1.92 -3.09 35.41
N ASN A 647 2.30 -2.04 34.65
CA ASN A 647 1.68 -0.72 34.72
C ASN A 647 1.81 0.01 33.36
N CYS A 648 0.70 0.16 32.64
CA CYS A 648 0.67 0.78 31.31
C CYS A 648 1.14 2.26 31.25
N ALA A 649 1.46 2.88 32.39
CA ALA A 649 1.84 4.27 32.53
C ALA A 649 3.06 4.49 33.46
N THR A 650 3.99 3.51 33.56
CA THR A 650 5.25 3.68 34.32
C THR A 650 6.07 4.86 33.79
N VAL A 651 6.14 5.04 32.47
CA VAL A 651 6.74 6.20 31.82
C VAL A 651 5.70 6.96 31.00
N SER A 652 5.74 8.30 31.06
CA SER A 652 4.91 9.15 30.21
C SER A 652 5.22 8.89 28.73
N GLY A 653 4.24 8.38 27.99
CA GLY A 653 4.34 8.09 26.55
C GLY A 653 4.85 6.69 26.20
N GLU A 654 4.90 5.78 27.16
CA GLU A 654 5.37 4.39 27.01
C GLU A 654 4.63 3.60 25.92
N TYR A 655 3.31 3.80 25.83
CA TYR A 655 2.44 3.21 24.79
C TYR A 655 1.98 4.26 23.75
N ASP A 656 2.73 5.35 23.55
CA ASP A 656 2.38 6.36 22.53
C ASP A 656 2.49 5.74 21.12
N GLY A 657 1.41 5.82 20.36
CA GLY A 657 1.28 5.17 19.04
C GLY A 657 0.90 3.69 19.10
N ALA A 658 0.62 3.12 20.27
CA ALA A 658 0.00 1.80 20.38
C ALA A 658 -1.47 1.83 19.95
N GLY A 659 -1.93 0.77 19.29
CA GLY A 659 -3.36 0.50 19.14
C GLY A 659 -4.03 0.25 20.49
N SER A 660 -5.35 0.35 20.53
CA SER A 660 -6.15 0.21 21.75
C SER A 660 -7.16 -0.93 21.65
N LEU A 661 -7.38 -1.60 22.78
CA LEU A 661 -8.48 -2.53 22.98
C LEU A 661 -9.27 -2.14 24.24
N SER A 662 -10.56 -2.43 24.28
CA SER A 662 -11.39 -2.25 25.48
C SER A 662 -12.71 -2.98 25.39
N ASN A 663 -13.32 -3.23 26.54
CA ASN A 663 -14.73 -3.53 26.72
C ASN A 663 -15.21 -3.00 28.09
N VAL A 664 -16.34 -3.50 28.60
CA VAL A 664 -16.93 -3.04 29.87
C VAL A 664 -16.14 -3.45 31.13
N ASN A 665 -15.20 -4.40 31.02
CA ASN A 665 -14.44 -4.97 32.14
C ASN A 665 -12.95 -4.58 32.14
N MET A 666 -12.40 -4.22 30.98
CA MET A 666 -10.97 -3.93 30.82
C MET A 666 -10.69 -2.95 29.67
N SER A 667 -9.56 -2.25 29.79
CA SER A 667 -8.93 -1.48 28.70
C SER A 667 -7.52 -2.00 28.45
N GLY A 668 -6.92 -1.65 27.31
CA GLY A 668 -5.56 -2.08 27.02
C GLY A 668 -4.94 -1.41 25.80
N LYS A 669 -3.63 -1.64 25.67
CA LYS A 669 -2.76 -1.11 24.62
C LYS A 669 -1.96 -2.23 23.98
N VAL A 670 -1.83 -2.18 22.65
CA VAL A 670 -1.07 -3.17 21.88
C VAL A 670 -0.18 -2.44 20.88
N GLY A 671 1.13 -2.70 20.91
CA GLY A 671 2.05 -2.10 19.98
C GLY A 671 3.29 -2.94 19.69
N THR A 672 4.10 -2.50 18.75
CA THR A 672 5.32 -3.20 18.31
C THR A 672 6.57 -2.36 18.51
N ASN A 673 7.68 -3.01 18.89
CA ASN A 673 9.01 -2.40 18.83
C ASN A 673 10.06 -3.46 18.46
N GLY A 674 10.69 -3.30 17.29
CA GLY A 674 11.55 -4.34 16.71
C GLY A 674 10.76 -5.62 16.44
N THR A 675 11.31 -6.77 16.83
CA THR A 675 10.68 -8.10 16.67
C THR A 675 9.81 -8.50 17.87
N TYR A 676 9.24 -7.55 18.61
CA TYR A 676 8.41 -7.80 19.80
C TYR A 676 7.10 -7.02 19.76
N VAL A 677 6.05 -7.70 20.20
CA VAL A 677 4.73 -7.16 20.51
C VAL A 677 4.66 -6.90 22.01
N PHE A 678 4.15 -5.73 22.37
CA PHE A 678 3.90 -5.30 23.73
C PHE A 678 2.39 -5.18 23.91
N VAL A 679 1.86 -5.86 24.93
CA VAL A 679 0.43 -5.84 25.30
C VAL A 679 0.34 -5.37 26.74
N CYS A 680 -0.45 -4.35 27.03
CA CYS A 680 -0.82 -3.96 28.39
C CYS A 680 -2.35 -4.01 28.54
N VAL A 681 -2.83 -4.48 29.69
CA VAL A 681 -4.25 -4.69 29.99
C VAL A 681 -4.55 -4.19 31.40
N ASP A 682 -5.39 -3.15 31.51
CA ASP A 682 -5.97 -2.68 32.76
C ASP A 682 -7.32 -3.39 32.99
N VAL A 683 -7.40 -4.25 34.02
CA VAL A 683 -8.62 -4.99 34.36
C VAL A 683 -9.46 -4.15 35.32
N THR A 684 -10.08 -3.11 34.79
CA THR A 684 -10.77 -2.04 35.54
C THR A 684 -11.89 -2.50 36.48
N ILE A 685 -12.39 -3.73 36.31
CA ILE A 685 -13.38 -4.34 37.20
C ILE A 685 -12.75 -5.04 38.43
N ASP A 686 -11.49 -5.45 38.35
CA ASP A 686 -10.79 -6.21 39.38
C ASP A 686 -10.11 -5.28 40.40
N ASN A 687 -10.86 -4.90 41.43
CA ASN A 687 -10.40 -4.01 42.50
C ASN A 687 -9.79 -4.76 43.71
N THR A 688 -9.44 -6.04 43.55
CA THR A 688 -8.82 -6.87 44.59
C THR A 688 -7.34 -7.15 44.28
N ASN A 689 -6.54 -7.33 45.33
CA ASN A 689 -5.11 -7.62 45.24
C ASN A 689 -4.86 -9.01 45.83
N ASP A 690 -4.99 -10.04 45.00
CA ASP A 690 -4.81 -11.42 45.39
C ASP A 690 -3.59 -12.03 44.69
N VAL A 691 -2.79 -12.77 45.46
CA VAL A 691 -1.52 -13.38 44.99
C VAL A 691 -1.70 -14.48 43.92
N ALA A 692 -2.93 -14.74 43.51
CA ALA A 692 -3.33 -15.73 42.51
C ALA A 692 -4.07 -15.10 41.32
N ASP A 693 -4.22 -13.77 41.28
CA ASP A 693 -4.73 -13.06 40.12
C ASP A 693 -3.78 -13.27 38.93
N ALA A 694 -4.34 -13.52 37.75
CA ALA A 694 -3.57 -13.98 36.61
C ALA A 694 -4.01 -13.41 35.26
N GLY A 695 -3.06 -12.88 34.49
CA GLY A 695 -3.28 -12.43 33.13
C GLY A 695 -2.89 -13.52 32.12
N THR A 696 -3.66 -13.68 31.05
CA THR A 696 -3.34 -14.60 29.97
C THR A 696 -3.62 -14.00 28.60
N VAL A 697 -2.66 -14.10 27.68
CA VAL A 697 -2.83 -13.78 26.25
C VAL A 697 -2.65 -15.01 25.37
N TYR A 698 -3.43 -15.07 24.29
CA TYR A 698 -3.53 -16.21 23.38
C TYR A 698 -3.23 -15.76 21.95
N PHE A 699 -2.53 -16.56 21.16
CA PHE A 699 -2.23 -16.28 19.76
C PHE A 699 -2.41 -17.53 18.90
N ASP A 700 -3.27 -17.48 17.89
CA ASP A 700 -3.28 -18.42 16.76
C ASP A 700 -2.37 -17.85 15.67
N GLN A 701 -1.22 -18.48 15.43
CA GLN A 701 -0.18 -17.95 14.54
C GLN A 701 -0.56 -18.02 13.06
N ASP A 702 -1.13 -19.15 12.64
CA ASP A 702 -1.49 -19.36 11.24
C ASP A 702 -2.82 -18.69 10.90
N HIS A 703 -3.63 -18.36 11.92
CA HIS A 703 -5.01 -17.85 11.83
C HIS A 703 -5.84 -18.93 11.12
N ASN A 704 -6.05 -20.06 11.80
CA ASN A 704 -6.73 -21.26 11.27
C ASN A 704 -7.90 -21.77 12.14
N ALA A 705 -8.06 -21.22 13.34
CA ALA A 705 -9.13 -21.50 14.30
C ALA A 705 -9.29 -23.00 14.65
N GLY A 706 -10.30 -23.31 15.46
CA GLY A 706 -10.63 -24.67 15.85
C GLY A 706 -11.23 -24.80 17.24
N ALA A 707 -11.81 -25.97 17.48
CA ALA A 707 -12.43 -26.34 18.75
C ALA A 707 -11.42 -26.70 19.86
N PHE A 708 -10.13 -26.84 19.52
CA PHE A 708 -9.04 -27.21 20.44
C PHE A 708 -7.70 -26.59 20.00
N PRO A 709 -6.76 -26.31 20.92
CA PRO A 709 -5.51 -25.62 20.55
C PRO A 709 -4.59 -26.47 19.66
N SER A 710 -4.23 -25.94 18.50
CA SER A 710 -3.44 -26.52 17.42
C SER A 710 -1.92 -26.46 17.65
N GLY A 711 -1.10 -26.93 16.70
CA GLY A 711 0.36 -26.93 16.85
C GLY A 711 1.00 -25.54 16.78
N ASP A 712 0.31 -24.60 16.14
CA ASP A 712 0.67 -23.21 15.87
C ASP A 712 0.09 -22.24 16.91
N ASP A 713 -0.97 -22.62 17.63
CA ASP A 713 -1.47 -21.89 18.80
C ASP A 713 -0.44 -21.70 19.91
N ARG A 714 -0.51 -20.54 20.58
CA ARG A 714 0.31 -20.13 21.72
C ARG A 714 -0.54 -19.53 22.84
N LYS A 715 -0.12 -19.77 24.09
CA LYS A 715 -0.70 -19.19 25.30
C LYS A 715 0.41 -18.71 26.22
N PHE A 716 0.28 -17.49 26.74
CA PHE A 716 1.24 -16.85 27.64
C PHE A 716 0.51 -16.40 28.89
N HIS A 717 0.82 -17.02 30.02
CA HIS A 717 0.11 -16.87 31.30
C HIS A 717 1.04 -16.29 32.35
N VAL A 718 0.61 -15.24 33.06
CA VAL A 718 1.42 -14.54 34.07
C VAL A 718 0.71 -14.48 35.41
N VAL A 719 1.46 -14.77 36.49
CA VAL A 719 1.05 -14.56 37.89
C VAL A 719 2.17 -13.79 38.58
N GLY A 720 1.88 -12.60 39.11
CA GLY A 720 2.92 -11.64 39.50
C GLY A 720 3.90 -11.42 38.34
N SER A 721 5.21 -11.60 38.53
CA SER A 721 6.20 -11.52 37.43
C SER A 721 6.59 -12.87 36.82
N THR A 722 5.80 -13.94 37.02
CA THR A 722 6.13 -15.30 36.56
C THR A 722 5.38 -15.65 35.28
N LEU A 723 6.04 -15.52 34.13
CA LEU A 723 5.52 -15.94 32.82
C LEU A 723 5.67 -17.46 32.61
N THR A 724 4.59 -18.11 32.19
CA THR A 724 4.57 -19.51 31.71
C THR A 724 4.02 -19.57 30.28
N SER A 725 4.74 -20.25 29.39
CA SER A 725 4.43 -20.32 27.96
C SER A 725 3.96 -21.71 27.54
N PHE A 726 2.93 -21.77 26.70
CA PHE A 726 2.31 -23.01 26.21
C PHE A 726 2.10 -22.94 24.69
N ARG A 727 2.04 -24.13 24.08
CA ARG A 727 1.60 -24.35 22.69
C ARG A 727 0.51 -25.41 22.67
N GLY A 728 -0.38 -25.39 21.69
CA GLY A 728 -1.36 -26.46 21.54
C GLY A 728 -0.74 -27.74 20.98
N ASN A 729 -1.54 -28.81 20.96
CA ASN A 729 -1.16 -30.13 20.43
C ASN A 729 -2.26 -30.82 19.61
N GLY A 730 -3.32 -30.08 19.24
CA GLY A 730 -4.53 -30.58 18.61
C GLY A 730 -5.63 -31.05 19.60
N ALA A 731 -5.42 -30.89 20.91
CA ALA A 731 -6.40 -31.25 21.94
C ALA A 731 -6.33 -30.39 23.21
N THR A 732 -5.14 -29.93 23.62
CA THR A 732 -4.93 -29.13 24.84
C THR A 732 -3.58 -28.42 24.84
N TRP A 733 -3.34 -27.58 25.85
CA TRP A 733 -2.08 -26.87 26.08
C TRP A 733 -0.99 -27.81 26.61
N VAL A 734 0.20 -27.74 26.00
CA VAL A 734 1.44 -28.35 26.52
C VAL A 734 2.52 -27.27 26.73
N PRO A 735 3.47 -27.46 27.66
CA PRO A 735 4.54 -26.48 27.89
C PRO A 735 5.32 -26.20 26.61
N CYS A 736 5.44 -24.92 26.25
CA CYS A 736 6.24 -24.51 25.10
C CYS A 736 7.68 -24.26 25.53
N VAL A 737 8.62 -24.79 24.77
CA VAL A 737 10.06 -24.67 25.02
C VAL A 737 10.78 -24.26 23.74
N ALA A 738 11.96 -23.66 23.85
CA ALA A 738 12.78 -23.36 22.67
C ALA A 738 13.05 -24.64 21.85
N PRO A 739 12.92 -24.62 20.51
CA PRO A 739 12.79 -23.44 19.64
C PRO A 739 11.34 -23.03 19.27
N ASP A 740 10.33 -23.66 19.86
CA ASP A 740 8.91 -23.47 19.49
C ASP A 740 8.33 -22.15 20.03
N CYS A 741 8.87 -21.66 21.15
CA CYS A 741 8.63 -20.33 21.72
C CYS A 741 9.93 -19.69 22.19
N ASP A 742 9.99 -18.35 22.26
CA ASP A 742 11.08 -17.62 22.88
C ASP A 742 10.94 -17.55 24.42
N THR A 743 11.19 -18.67 25.08
CA THR A 743 11.19 -18.79 26.55
C THR A 743 12.38 -18.08 27.23
N THR A 744 13.17 -17.28 26.51
CA THR A 744 14.35 -16.57 27.05
C THR A 744 14.15 -15.06 27.06
N ASN A 745 13.49 -14.51 26.03
CA ASN A 745 13.33 -13.07 25.84
C ASN A 745 11.90 -12.55 25.99
N ASN A 746 10.90 -13.45 25.98
CA ASN A 746 9.52 -13.10 26.34
C ASN A 746 9.45 -12.88 27.86
N THR A 747 8.76 -11.83 28.28
CA THR A 747 8.61 -11.42 29.68
C THR A 747 7.19 -10.92 29.91
N ALA A 748 6.67 -11.10 31.12
CA ALA A 748 5.38 -10.56 31.51
C ALA A 748 5.39 -10.18 33.00
N ALA A 749 4.54 -9.22 33.38
CA ALA A 749 4.34 -8.78 34.75
C ALA A 749 2.87 -8.41 35.00
N GLY A 750 2.31 -8.92 36.09
CA GLY A 750 1.05 -8.48 36.68
C GLY A 750 1.33 -7.70 37.98
N ALA A 751 0.63 -6.60 38.18
CA ALA A 751 0.70 -5.83 39.41
C ALA A 751 -0.59 -5.05 39.70
N PHE A 752 -1.06 -5.17 40.94
CA PHE A 752 -2.16 -4.36 41.47
C PHE A 752 -1.76 -2.89 41.58
N GLN A 753 -2.57 -2.03 40.99
CA GLN A 753 -2.40 -0.57 41.04
C GLN A 753 -3.10 0.02 42.28
N THR A 754 -3.76 1.16 42.16
CA THR A 754 -4.45 1.77 43.30
C THR A 754 -5.84 1.16 43.53
N ASP A 755 -6.50 0.75 42.45
CA ASP A 755 -7.91 0.34 42.41
C ASP A 755 -8.23 -0.70 41.33
N HIS A 756 -7.24 -1.21 40.59
CA HIS A 756 -7.39 -2.22 39.55
C HIS A 756 -6.11 -3.06 39.35
N GLU A 757 -6.25 -4.30 38.86
CA GLU A 757 -5.13 -5.16 38.45
C GLU A 757 -4.69 -4.86 37.00
N VAL A 758 -3.38 -4.90 36.73
CA VAL A 758 -2.80 -4.61 35.39
C VAL A 758 -1.82 -5.70 34.98
N TYR A 759 -1.89 -6.14 33.71
CA TYR A 759 -0.98 -7.13 33.13
C TYR A 759 -0.26 -6.62 31.89
N GLU A 760 1.06 -6.77 31.86
CA GLU A 760 1.93 -6.46 30.74
C GLU A 760 2.63 -7.70 30.20
N PHE A 761 2.76 -7.76 28.87
CA PHE A 761 3.44 -8.81 28.14
C PHE A 761 4.34 -8.21 27.06
N LYS A 762 5.54 -8.75 26.94
CA LYS A 762 6.42 -8.60 25.79
C LYS A 762 6.62 -9.97 25.17
N ILE A 763 6.04 -10.18 24.00
CA ILE A 763 6.02 -11.45 23.26
C ILE A 763 6.71 -11.24 21.91
N ARG A 764 7.57 -12.17 21.52
CA ARG A 764 8.26 -12.11 20.23
C ARG A 764 7.27 -12.20 19.07
N ALA A 765 7.46 -11.42 18.01
CA ALA A 765 6.61 -11.43 16.81
C ALA A 765 6.45 -12.82 16.18
N LYS A 766 7.52 -13.64 16.19
CA LYS A 766 7.46 -15.05 15.78
C LYS A 766 6.49 -15.90 16.61
N ASP A 767 6.32 -15.58 17.88
CA ASP A 767 5.38 -16.29 18.75
C ASP A 767 3.93 -15.82 18.57
N VAL A 768 3.72 -14.65 17.94
CA VAL A 768 2.39 -14.10 17.61
C VAL A 768 1.95 -14.49 16.19
N TRP A 769 2.80 -14.32 15.18
CA TRP A 769 2.44 -14.47 13.76
C TRP A 769 3.29 -15.51 13.00
N GLY A 770 3.98 -16.41 13.70
CA GLY A 770 4.86 -17.43 13.12
C GLY A 770 6.18 -16.91 12.52
N SER A 771 6.33 -15.59 12.33
CA SER A 771 7.50 -14.91 11.75
C SER A 771 7.95 -13.73 12.60
N ASP A 772 9.27 -13.49 12.68
CA ASP A 772 9.83 -12.25 13.26
C ASP A 772 9.57 -11.01 12.38
N ASN A 773 9.26 -11.23 11.10
CA ASN A 773 8.86 -10.22 10.14
C ASN A 773 7.56 -10.72 9.47
N PRO A 774 6.40 -10.57 10.12
CA PRO A 774 5.11 -10.89 9.50
C PRO A 774 4.85 -9.99 8.28
N ALA A 775 3.93 -10.38 7.40
CA ALA A 775 3.45 -9.48 6.36
C ALA A 775 2.58 -8.37 6.96
N GLN A 776 2.50 -7.22 6.29
CA GLN A 776 1.51 -6.17 6.60
C GLN A 776 0.10 -6.79 6.63
N GLY A 777 -0.68 -6.48 7.66
CA GLY A 777 -2.02 -7.03 7.82
C GLY A 777 -2.07 -8.55 8.08
N LYS A 778 -0.95 -9.23 8.33
CA LYS A 778 -0.98 -10.63 8.78
C LYS A 778 -1.72 -10.69 10.11
N THR A 779 -2.90 -11.30 10.05
CA THR A 779 -3.74 -11.54 11.22
C THR A 779 -3.28 -12.80 11.95
N SER A 780 -3.43 -12.76 13.27
CA SER A 780 -3.37 -13.88 14.20
C SER A 780 -4.65 -13.86 15.03
N GLY A 781 -5.18 -15.01 15.42
CA GLY A 781 -6.29 -15.07 16.38
C GLY A 781 -5.78 -14.61 17.75
N PHE A 782 -6.51 -13.74 18.46
CA PHE A 782 -6.01 -13.09 19.68
C PHE A 782 -7.10 -12.99 20.75
N ALA A 783 -6.79 -13.42 21.97
CA ALA A 783 -7.69 -13.25 23.11
C ALA A 783 -6.91 -12.87 24.37
N ILE A 784 -7.64 -12.28 25.32
CA ILE A 784 -7.17 -11.96 26.66
C ILE A 784 -8.14 -12.59 27.66
N ILE A 785 -7.60 -13.29 28.66
CA ILE A 785 -8.35 -13.80 29.81
C ILE A 785 -7.60 -13.39 31.08
N ALA A 786 -8.25 -12.58 31.91
CA ALA A 786 -7.79 -12.18 33.24
C ALA A 786 -8.62 -12.91 34.30
N PHE A 787 -7.97 -13.65 35.19
CA PHE A 787 -8.61 -14.37 36.28
C PHE A 787 -8.51 -13.56 37.58
N ASN A 788 -9.67 -13.19 38.13
CA ASN A 788 -9.81 -12.63 39.46
C ASN A 788 -9.97 -13.79 40.47
N ALA A 789 -9.10 -13.85 41.47
CA ALA A 789 -9.05 -14.92 42.45
C ALA A 789 -10.06 -14.76 43.60
N SER A 790 -10.48 -13.55 43.95
CA SER A 790 -11.46 -13.31 45.03
C SER A 790 -12.89 -13.71 44.66
N GLU A 791 -13.29 -13.49 43.41
CA GLU A 791 -14.55 -13.91 42.79
C GLU A 791 -14.46 -15.30 42.13
N ALA A 792 -13.24 -15.81 41.90
CA ALA A 792 -12.94 -17.03 41.14
C ALA A 792 -13.57 -17.00 39.73
N LYS A 793 -13.27 -15.94 38.97
CA LYS A 793 -13.99 -15.57 37.75
C LYS A 793 -13.06 -15.00 36.69
N ASP A 794 -13.32 -15.40 35.45
CA ASP A 794 -12.63 -14.89 34.27
C ASP A 794 -13.31 -13.62 33.71
N TYR A 795 -12.47 -12.64 33.37
CA TYR A 795 -12.80 -11.46 32.58
C TYR A 795 -12.06 -11.55 31.25
N THR A 796 -12.79 -11.41 30.15
CA THR A 796 -12.28 -11.73 28.82
C THR A 796 -12.37 -10.55 27.86
N TRP A 797 -11.47 -10.50 26.87
CA TRP A 797 -11.57 -9.64 25.69
C TRP A 797 -11.17 -10.42 24.44
N GLY A 798 -11.88 -10.18 23.33
CA GLY A 798 -11.61 -10.83 22.05
C GLY A 798 -12.86 -11.05 21.20
N SER A 799 -14.06 -11.19 21.76
CA SER A 799 -15.29 -11.44 20.98
C SER A 799 -16.55 -11.18 21.84
N ALA A 800 -17.73 -11.19 21.23
CA ALA A 800 -18.99 -11.01 21.95
C ALA A 800 -19.45 -12.27 22.72
N THR A 801 -19.09 -13.47 22.25
CA THR A 801 -19.24 -14.73 22.98
C THR A 801 -17.94 -15.01 23.73
N PRO A 802 -17.89 -14.86 25.07
CA PRO A 802 -16.64 -14.77 25.83
C PRO A 802 -15.56 -15.81 25.46
N PRO A 803 -14.34 -15.36 25.09
CA PRO A 803 -13.21 -16.23 24.79
C PRO A 803 -12.97 -17.31 25.84
N SER A 804 -12.70 -18.53 25.37
CA SER A 804 -12.45 -19.73 26.18
C SER A 804 -11.02 -20.22 26.01
N ASP A 805 -10.40 -20.66 27.11
CA ASP A 805 -9.01 -21.13 27.18
C ASP A 805 -8.67 -22.22 26.15
N LEU A 806 -9.62 -23.10 25.84
CA LEU A 806 -9.41 -24.28 24.99
C LEU A 806 -10.02 -24.14 23.59
N VAL A 807 -10.62 -23.01 23.23
CA VAL A 807 -11.41 -22.90 22.00
C VAL A 807 -10.93 -21.70 21.18
N PRO A 808 -9.92 -21.88 20.29
CA PRO A 808 -9.52 -20.87 19.32
C PRO A 808 -10.68 -20.25 18.53
N ASP A 809 -11.73 -21.02 18.19
CA ASP A 809 -12.99 -20.56 17.58
C ASP A 809 -13.73 -19.45 18.37
N SER A 810 -13.32 -19.12 19.60
CA SER A 810 -13.94 -18.10 20.45
C SER A 810 -13.16 -16.78 20.56
N TRP A 811 -11.97 -16.69 19.96
CA TRP A 811 -11.05 -15.57 20.16
C TRP A 811 -11.38 -14.35 19.26
N GLY A 812 -10.57 -13.30 19.32
CA GLY A 812 -10.60 -12.16 18.41
C GLY A 812 -9.40 -12.15 17.46
N HIS A 813 -8.90 -10.97 17.14
CA HIS A 813 -7.83 -10.78 16.14
C HIS A 813 -6.74 -9.81 16.59
N ILE A 814 -5.49 -10.09 16.21
CA ILE A 814 -4.36 -9.14 16.25
C ILE A 814 -3.71 -9.01 14.88
N LEU A 815 -3.68 -7.81 14.33
CA LEU A 815 -3.03 -7.53 13.05
C LEU A 815 -1.59 -7.06 13.27
N ALA A 816 -0.68 -7.63 12.49
CA ALA A 816 0.62 -7.03 12.24
C ALA A 816 0.42 -5.66 11.56
N PRO A 817 1.07 -4.59 12.05
CA PRO A 817 0.92 -3.25 11.48
C PRO A 817 1.49 -3.20 10.05
N GLU A 818 1.24 -2.08 9.37
CA GLU A 818 2.01 -1.77 8.17
C GLU A 818 3.49 -1.68 8.53
N PHE A 819 4.30 -2.56 7.94
CA PHE A 819 5.73 -2.34 7.96
C PHE A 819 6.00 -1.16 7.05
N HIS A 820 6.35 -0.02 7.65
CA HIS A 820 7.16 0.96 6.95
C HIS A 820 8.32 0.20 6.31
N ASP A 821 8.38 0.21 4.97
CA ASP A 821 9.64 -0.03 4.29
C ASP A 821 10.68 0.82 5.00
N LEU A 822 11.76 0.17 5.45
CA LEU A 822 12.84 0.84 6.15
C LEU A 822 13.40 1.88 5.19
N VAL A 823 12.92 3.12 5.32
CA VAL A 823 13.14 4.17 4.32
C VAL A 823 14.64 4.23 4.09
N VAL A 824 15.05 3.91 2.86
CA VAL A 824 16.43 4.11 2.43
C VAL A 824 16.48 5.52 1.85
N PRO A 825 16.80 6.56 2.65
CA PRO A 825 17.24 7.79 2.03
C PRO A 825 18.54 7.44 1.30
N VAL A 826 18.52 7.52 -0.04
CA VAL A 826 19.73 7.47 -0.87
C VAL A 826 20.49 8.80 -0.69
N ALA A 827 20.99 8.98 0.53
CA ALA A 827 21.69 10.17 1.03
C ALA A 827 23.13 9.84 1.48
N VAL A 828 23.68 8.69 1.05
CA VAL A 828 25.04 8.23 1.43
C VAL A 828 26.00 8.19 0.22
N VAL A 829 25.73 8.94 -0.85
CA VAL A 829 26.77 9.30 -1.83
C VAL A 829 27.46 10.63 -1.45
N GLY A 830 26.73 11.57 -0.83
CA GLY A 830 27.29 12.87 -0.40
C GLY A 830 28.24 12.80 0.81
N VAL A 831 27.97 11.92 1.78
CA VAL A 831 28.71 11.90 3.06
C VAL A 831 30.04 11.15 2.96
N ILE A 832 30.14 10.10 2.12
CA ILE A 832 31.42 9.42 1.86
C ILE A 832 32.42 10.40 1.22
N TYR A 833 31.96 11.30 0.33
CA TYR A 833 32.81 12.34 -0.26
C TYR A 833 33.37 13.32 0.81
N PHE A 834 32.55 13.72 1.78
CA PHE A 834 32.98 14.63 2.85
C PHE A 834 33.84 13.97 3.95
N ILE A 835 33.58 12.71 4.32
CA ILE A 835 34.40 11.99 5.29
C ILE A 835 35.74 11.54 4.69
N ALA A 836 35.78 11.15 3.41
CA ALA A 836 37.03 10.89 2.68
C ALA A 836 37.91 12.16 2.61
N ARG A 837 37.30 13.35 2.52
CA ARG A 837 38.02 14.64 2.57
C ARG A 837 38.58 14.99 3.95
N ARG A 838 37.98 14.48 5.05
CA ARG A 838 38.50 14.70 6.41
C ARG A 838 39.57 13.68 6.82
N ARG A 839 39.50 12.42 6.35
CA ARG A 839 40.52 11.40 6.65
C ARG A 839 41.83 11.51 5.84
N ARG A 840 41.89 12.30 4.76
CA ARG A 840 43.16 12.66 4.09
C ARG A 840 43.92 13.84 4.74
N ARG A 841 43.74 14.06 6.05
CA ARG A 841 44.54 15.04 6.82
C ARG A 841 45.34 14.47 8.00
N ASP A 842 45.14 13.20 8.36
CA ASP A 842 45.84 12.54 9.47
C ASP A 842 46.75 11.39 8.98
N ALA A 843 47.21 11.45 7.73
CA ALA A 843 48.11 10.46 7.11
C ALA A 843 49.23 11.10 6.25
N ASP A 844 49.62 12.33 6.60
CA ASP A 844 50.87 12.98 6.16
C ASP A 844 51.48 13.74 7.35
N SER A 845 51.71 12.97 8.42
CA SER A 845 52.80 13.18 9.39
C SER A 845 53.69 11.94 9.34
#